data_AF-H1KC45-F1
#
_entry.id   AF-H1KC45-F1
#
_cell.length_a   1.000
_cell.length_b   1.000
_cell.length_c   1.000
_cell.angle_alpha   90.00
_cell.angle_beta   90.00
_cell.angle_gamma   90.00
#
_symmetry.space_group_name_H-M   'P 1'
#
loop_
_entity.id
_entity.type
_entity.pdbx_description
1 polymer ?
#
loop_
_entity_poly.entity_id
_entity_poly.type
_entity_poly.pdbx_seq_one_letter_code
_entity_poly.pdbx_strand_id
1 'polypeptide(L)'
;MLRLALVLAALLGLSAPGLAQKAVPPEIRANGDIWLGNAARLGKREAGKTIITPDTLQILGSGSTGDIPNMSLSVLGSGAVARSLMARFDENVELSDFGWDKTGNTDCAPALQKAHDKIASRGGTIRQGAGVCWINSPVNWTGAVRLQGQGWRESAGLDTGSWIKITNPAITPFAVTGQPSRGAEFRDIAVWQQQPGLTGTTWAPTEYPPVWDIQNTLGAVKYSNIYLLGVTRGINNFNSGRLDIDGLYGQVYRYGASIDQAQDLPRVARVHFWTYASSDPRILTWQLANSDAILSARNDNPFFRDIFAIAMRSALHFTSSANGITNKFQAVNIDGDLTQAGILIDGNGTTGQVTNLLHQGNSPISGSQAGSTALKIAANNVSVQVNNLDSRLADVGAITVTGTGNRVQVSNGYVAQWDRSGAGKNAFDLSDGGSAANANVIQASNVEFAGGGTNVVPTSSAGLVVKLTDFYSRSGVPTFSPRLTATGSAGAVNLEANGRTVLSVDNPSGDSTILMRSGTGGMSLNVQSSTPNANLELKPQGSGGSASLWSAGGPAVRSGSDATNDSGLLVQRSQGTVKLIPEGNANASIDLNPAGTGTVNLNKQPRFNANNVTGSASAALGANSPATVPGAPYTWITAKASDGTIVYIPAWR
;
A
#
# COMPACT_ATOMS: atom_id res chain seq x y z
N MET A 1 27.78 38.80 -12.31
CA MET A 1 28.66 39.59 -11.43
C MET A 1 28.08 40.98 -11.15
N LEU A 2 26.89 41.05 -10.55
CA LEU A 2 26.33 42.30 -10.03
C LEU A 2 25.28 41.96 -8.96
N ARG A 3 25.72 41.40 -7.83
CA ARG A 3 24.93 41.13 -6.60
C ARG A 3 25.81 40.68 -5.41
N LEU A 4 27.05 41.18 -5.34
CA LEU A 4 28.00 40.91 -4.24
C LEU A 4 28.32 42.16 -3.38
N ALA A 5 27.68 43.30 -3.64
CA ALA A 5 28.00 44.56 -2.95
C ALA A 5 27.02 44.97 -1.83
N LEU A 6 25.87 44.30 -1.67
CA LEU A 6 24.82 44.75 -0.74
C LEU A 6 24.75 43.99 0.59
N VAL A 7 25.51 42.90 0.77
CA VAL A 7 25.53 42.14 2.03
C VAL A 7 26.73 42.51 2.91
N LEU A 8 27.73 43.21 2.37
CA LEU A 8 28.89 43.67 3.14
C LEU A 8 28.63 44.96 3.96
N ALA A 9 27.51 45.66 3.73
CA ALA A 9 27.17 46.91 4.43
C ALA A 9 26.34 46.71 5.71
N ALA A 10 25.78 45.51 5.96
CA ALA A 10 24.98 45.25 7.15
C ALA A 10 25.77 44.60 8.32
N LEU A 11 27.07 44.32 8.12
CA LEU A 11 27.95 43.75 9.16
C LEU A 11 28.93 44.76 9.80
N LEU A 12 28.78 46.07 9.50
CA LEU A 12 29.57 47.14 10.11
C LEU A 12 28.82 47.95 11.19
N GLY A 13 27.67 47.44 11.68
CA GLY A 13 26.75 48.18 12.56
C GLY A 13 26.71 47.78 14.03
N LEU A 14 27.63 46.95 14.54
CA LEU A 14 27.69 46.60 15.97
C LEU A 14 29.14 46.58 16.46
N SER A 15 29.82 47.73 16.39
CA SER A 15 30.88 48.02 17.36
C SER A 15 30.19 48.30 18.70
N ALA A 16 30.26 47.32 19.62
CA ALA A 16 30.11 47.64 21.03
C ALA A 16 31.02 48.83 21.36
N PRO A 17 30.63 49.78 22.22
CA PRO A 17 31.57 50.78 22.70
C PRO A 17 32.72 50.01 23.32
N GLY A 18 33.89 50.10 22.69
CA GLY A 18 35.14 49.70 23.30
C GLY A 18 35.28 50.56 24.54
N LEU A 19 34.84 50.03 25.68
CA LEU A 19 35.42 50.36 26.96
C LEU A 19 36.89 50.02 26.78
N ALA A 20 37.68 51.02 26.41
CA ALA A 20 39.12 50.98 26.53
C ALA A 20 39.36 50.70 28.01
N GLN A 21 39.46 49.42 28.36
CA GLN A 21 39.88 48.97 29.66
C GLN A 21 41.33 49.43 29.72
N LYS A 22 41.53 50.64 30.23
CA LYS A 22 42.84 51.23 30.48
C LYS A 22 43.56 50.17 31.31
N ALA A 23 44.47 49.44 30.69
CA ALA A 23 45.24 48.40 31.35
C ALA A 23 45.97 49.10 32.47
N VAL A 24 45.47 48.97 33.69
CA VAL A 24 46.12 49.58 34.85
C VAL A 24 47.31 48.68 35.11
N PRO A 25 48.55 49.16 34.87
CA PRO A 25 49.72 48.34 35.13
C PRO A 25 49.71 47.98 36.63
N PRO A 26 50.17 46.76 36.99
CA PRO A 26 50.25 46.39 38.38
C PRO A 26 51.13 47.39 39.14
N GLU A 27 50.58 47.97 40.21
CA GLU A 27 51.26 48.93 41.08
C GLU A 27 51.79 48.20 42.31
N ILE A 28 53.05 48.45 42.67
CA ILE A 28 53.60 47.99 43.94
C ILE A 28 53.44 49.12 44.95
N ARG A 29 52.56 48.92 45.94
CA ARG A 29 52.29 49.93 46.97
C ARG A 29 53.39 49.95 48.02
N ALA A 30 53.42 51.01 48.82
CA ALA A 30 54.46 51.26 49.83
C ALA A 30 54.64 50.13 50.87
N ASN A 31 53.61 49.31 51.09
CA ASN A 31 53.66 48.14 51.99
C ASN A 31 54.19 46.86 51.31
N GLY A 32 54.63 46.95 50.06
CA GLY A 32 55.11 45.84 49.23
C GLY A 32 54.02 45.14 48.43
N ASP A 33 52.74 45.45 48.61
CA ASP A 33 51.66 44.75 47.91
C ASP A 33 51.62 45.08 46.41
N ILE A 34 51.42 44.06 45.59
CA ILE A 34 51.24 44.20 44.14
C ILE A 34 49.74 44.22 43.86
N TRP A 35 49.24 45.30 43.26
CA TRP A 35 47.81 45.53 42.99
C TRP A 35 47.55 45.79 41.52
N LEU A 36 46.45 45.27 40.96
CA LEU A 36 45.99 45.61 39.62
C LEU A 36 44.87 46.65 39.75
N GLY A 37 45.26 47.93 39.71
CA GLY A 37 44.40 49.05 40.10
C GLY A 37 43.95 48.99 41.56
N ASN A 38 42.79 49.57 41.88
CA ASN A 38 42.24 49.54 43.24
C ASN A 38 41.45 48.25 43.56
N ALA A 39 41.33 47.33 42.61
CA ALA A 39 40.34 46.25 42.67
C ALA A 39 40.90 44.91 43.17
N ALA A 40 42.17 44.60 42.92
CA ALA A 40 42.71 43.27 43.21
C ALA A 40 44.16 43.31 43.68
N ARG A 41 44.45 42.65 44.82
CA ARG A 41 45.81 42.38 45.30
C ARG A 41 46.29 41.05 44.71
N LEU A 42 47.39 41.08 43.98
CA LEU A 42 47.97 39.92 43.29
C LEU A 42 49.04 39.20 44.11
N GLY A 43 49.65 39.88 45.07
CA GLY A 43 50.72 39.33 45.89
C GLY A 43 51.46 40.40 46.67
N LYS A 44 52.66 40.08 47.16
CA LYS A 44 53.52 41.01 47.89
C LYS A 44 54.98 40.84 47.48
N ARG A 45 55.72 41.93 47.45
CA ARG A 45 57.16 41.96 47.23
C ARG A 45 57.86 42.04 48.58
N GLU A 46 58.59 41.00 48.95
CA GLU A 46 59.36 40.92 50.18
C GLU A 46 60.80 40.54 49.85
N ALA A 47 61.78 41.26 50.42
CA ALA A 47 63.21 41.04 50.20
C ALA A 47 63.62 40.93 48.71
N GLY A 48 63.02 41.76 47.84
CA GLY A 48 63.33 41.80 46.41
C GLY A 48 62.68 40.70 45.57
N LYS A 49 61.98 39.74 46.18
CA LYS A 49 61.25 38.66 45.49
C LYS A 49 59.75 38.96 45.45
N THR A 50 59.12 38.60 44.35
CA THR A 50 57.65 38.60 44.24
C THR A 50 57.12 37.30 44.83
N ILE A 51 56.43 37.39 45.96
CA ILE A 51 55.74 36.26 46.60
C ILE A 51 54.28 36.36 46.17
N ILE A 52 53.88 35.49 45.24
CA ILE A 52 52.48 35.26 44.90
C ILE A 52 52.05 34.10 45.79
N THR A 53 51.39 34.39 46.91
CA THR A 53 50.79 33.36 47.74
C THR A 53 49.57 32.83 46.97
N PRO A 54 49.46 31.52 46.65
CA PRO A 54 48.39 30.97 45.81
C PRO A 54 46.97 31.28 46.32
N ASP A 55 46.83 31.66 47.60
CA ASP A 55 45.55 31.94 48.25
C ASP A 55 44.90 33.29 47.89
N THR A 56 45.60 34.20 47.17
CA THR A 56 45.06 35.55 46.90
C THR A 56 44.46 35.77 45.51
N LEU A 57 44.36 34.75 44.65
CA LEU A 57 43.41 34.82 43.52
C LEU A 57 41.97 34.54 44.03
N GLN A 58 41.57 35.32 45.02
CA GLN A 58 40.31 35.24 45.71
C GLN A 58 39.37 36.22 44.98
N ILE A 59 38.56 35.71 44.04
CA ILE A 59 37.42 36.46 43.49
C ILE A 59 36.37 36.53 44.62
N LEU A 60 36.63 37.36 45.63
CA LEU A 60 35.78 37.49 46.80
C LEU A 60 34.77 38.63 46.60
N GLY A 61 33.49 38.26 46.60
CA GLY A 61 32.54 39.01 47.41
C GLY A 61 32.85 38.78 48.89
N SER A 62 32.61 39.79 49.74
CA SER A 62 32.85 39.70 51.18
C SER A 62 32.11 38.49 51.79
N GLY A 63 32.86 37.54 52.37
CA GLY A 63 32.31 36.38 53.10
C GLY A 63 32.55 34.99 52.47
N SER A 64 33.27 34.87 51.35
CA SER A 64 33.57 33.54 50.78
C SER A 64 34.78 32.87 51.45
N THR A 65 34.56 31.71 52.06
CA THR A 65 35.55 30.88 52.77
C THR A 65 36.47 30.07 51.85
N GLY A 66 36.55 30.40 50.56
CA GLY A 66 37.31 29.59 49.59
C GLY A 66 36.63 28.28 49.22
N ASP A 67 35.43 28.02 49.76
CA ASP A 67 34.61 26.88 49.38
C ASP A 67 33.86 27.16 48.06
N ILE A 68 34.36 26.52 47.01
CA ILE A 68 33.77 26.41 45.66
C ILE A 68 32.26 26.03 45.64
N PRO A 69 31.66 25.27 46.60
CA PRO A 69 30.23 24.96 46.54
C PRO A 69 29.25 26.15 46.52
N ASN A 70 29.69 27.36 46.89
CA ASN A 70 28.81 28.53 46.99
C ASN A 70 28.85 29.50 45.81
N MET A 71 29.55 29.15 44.71
CA MET A 71 29.43 29.96 43.48
C MET A 71 28.00 29.87 42.93
N SER A 72 27.37 31.02 42.70
CA SER A 72 26.06 31.12 42.06
C SER A 72 26.16 31.96 40.80
N LEU A 73 25.47 31.55 39.74
CA LEU A 73 25.40 32.30 38.50
C LEU A 73 24.05 33.03 38.48
N SER A 74 24.07 34.36 38.45
CA SER A 74 22.87 35.16 38.17
C SER A 74 23.11 35.95 36.88
N VAL A 75 22.13 35.93 35.98
CA VAL A 75 22.15 36.81 34.81
C VAL A 75 21.73 38.19 35.30
N LEU A 76 22.68 39.11 35.41
CA LEU A 76 22.45 40.49 35.83
C LEU A 76 21.30 41.11 35.02
N GLY A 77 20.29 41.66 35.72
CA GLY A 77 19.16 42.37 35.12
C GLY A 77 17.96 41.51 34.68
N SER A 78 18.00 40.19 34.85
CA SER A 78 16.91 39.30 34.37
C SER A 78 15.78 39.03 35.38
N GLY A 79 15.91 39.46 36.64
CA GLY A 79 15.01 39.04 37.72
C GLY A 79 15.10 37.55 38.06
N ALA A 80 16.04 36.80 37.45
CA ALA A 80 16.21 35.38 37.70
C ALA A 80 16.77 35.13 39.10
N VAL A 81 16.11 34.25 39.86
CA VAL A 81 16.58 33.77 41.16
C VAL A 81 17.97 33.14 40.99
N ALA A 82 18.95 33.63 41.76
CA ALA A 82 20.29 33.07 41.78
C ALA A 82 20.23 31.59 42.21
N ARG A 83 20.81 30.70 41.40
CA ARG A 83 20.93 29.27 41.72
C ARG A 83 22.40 28.92 41.89
N SER A 84 22.71 28.04 42.85
CA SER A 84 24.07 27.54 43.00
C SER A 84 24.51 26.84 41.72
N LEU A 85 25.80 26.91 41.41
CA LEU A 85 26.39 26.21 40.27
C LEU A 85 26.12 24.70 40.39
N MET A 86 26.15 24.16 41.61
CA MET A 86 25.79 22.78 41.91
C MET A 86 24.33 22.46 41.54
N ALA A 87 23.38 23.34 41.87
CA ALA A 87 21.97 23.17 41.48
C ALA A 87 21.72 23.29 39.97
N ARG A 88 22.66 23.88 39.21
CA ARG A 88 22.66 23.92 37.74
C ARG A 88 23.30 22.68 37.14
N PHE A 89 24.45 22.24 37.68
CA PHE A 89 25.09 20.98 37.31
C PHE A 89 24.25 19.76 37.65
N ASP A 90 23.39 19.86 38.67
CA ASP A 90 22.45 18.81 38.96
C ASP A 90 21.44 18.65 37.81
N GLU A 91 21.01 19.68 37.06
CA GLU A 91 19.91 19.56 36.08
C GLU A 91 20.19 18.60 34.91
N ASN A 92 21.44 18.49 34.48
CA ASN A 92 21.89 17.58 33.43
C ASN A 92 23.29 17.10 33.78
N VAL A 93 23.60 15.85 33.49
CA VAL A 93 24.88 15.26 33.85
C VAL A 93 25.63 14.77 32.61
N GLU A 94 26.96 14.89 32.60
CA GLU A 94 27.79 14.32 31.54
C GLU A 94 28.23 12.91 31.96
N LEU A 95 28.15 11.96 31.03
CA LEU A 95 28.48 10.56 31.32
C LEU A 95 29.95 10.38 31.76
N SER A 96 30.87 11.24 31.29
CA SER A 96 32.28 11.21 31.72
C SER A 96 32.48 11.54 33.20
N ASP A 97 31.54 12.25 33.84
CA ASP A 97 31.63 12.58 35.27
C ASP A 97 31.45 11.34 36.16
N PHE A 98 30.98 10.23 35.59
CA PHE A 98 30.76 8.95 36.29
C PHE A 98 31.79 7.88 35.93
N GLY A 99 32.91 8.27 35.29
CA GLY A 99 34.03 7.38 34.98
C GLY A 99 33.88 6.61 33.68
N TRP A 100 33.08 7.10 32.72
CA TRP A 100 33.01 6.50 31.40
C TRP A 100 34.31 6.69 30.60
N ASP A 101 34.89 5.58 30.16
CA ASP A 101 35.97 5.52 29.19
C ASP A 101 35.47 5.70 27.75
N LYS A 102 35.75 6.87 27.18
CA LYS A 102 35.34 7.23 25.81
C LYS A 102 36.00 6.40 24.72
N THR A 103 37.08 5.66 25.04
CA THR A 103 37.79 4.81 24.09
C THR A 103 37.08 3.48 23.82
N GLY A 104 36.12 3.09 24.67
CA GLY A 104 35.36 1.85 24.53
C GLY A 104 36.15 0.59 24.92
N ASN A 105 37.16 0.73 25.78
CA ASN A 105 37.99 -0.38 26.26
C ASN A 105 37.52 -0.94 27.60
N THR A 106 36.67 -0.23 28.33
CA THR A 106 36.05 -0.68 29.59
C THR A 106 34.53 -0.58 29.54
N ASP A 107 33.87 -1.40 30.37
CA ASP A 107 32.40 -1.41 30.43
C ASP A 107 31.86 -0.08 30.95
N CYS A 108 31.07 0.61 30.12
CA CYS A 108 30.47 1.89 30.44
C CYS A 108 29.13 1.77 31.19
N ALA A 109 28.54 0.58 31.26
CA ALA A 109 27.24 0.37 31.90
C ALA A 109 27.21 0.80 33.37
N PRO A 110 28.24 0.56 34.21
CA PRO A 110 28.28 1.07 35.58
C PRO A 110 28.29 2.61 35.67
N ALA A 111 28.94 3.30 34.73
CA ALA A 111 28.94 4.76 34.67
C ALA A 111 27.56 5.29 34.26
N LEU A 112 26.93 4.65 33.27
CA LEU A 112 25.56 4.94 32.84
C LEU A 112 24.55 4.75 33.98
N GLN A 113 24.64 3.64 34.73
CA GLN A 113 23.75 3.39 35.85
C GLN A 113 23.90 4.46 36.94
N LYS A 114 25.13 4.84 37.31
CA LYS A 114 25.36 5.92 38.29
C LYS A 114 24.80 7.26 37.81
N ALA A 115 24.98 7.58 36.52
CA ALA A 115 24.44 8.79 35.92
C ALA A 115 22.90 8.80 35.95
N HIS A 116 22.28 7.66 35.65
CA HIS A 116 20.83 7.45 35.73
C HIS A 116 20.34 7.62 37.16
N ASP A 117 20.89 6.87 38.12
CA ASP A 117 20.47 6.88 39.53
C ASP A 117 20.54 8.28 40.15
N LYS A 118 21.54 9.08 39.75
CA LYS A 118 21.72 10.47 40.21
C LYS A 118 20.56 11.40 39.81
N ILE A 119 19.87 11.13 38.70
CA ILE A 119 18.82 12.02 38.16
C ILE A 119 17.46 11.35 38.00
N ALA A 120 17.35 10.03 38.18
CA ALA A 120 16.13 9.25 37.94
C ALA A 120 14.89 9.76 38.69
N SER A 121 15.06 10.22 39.95
CA SER A 121 13.97 10.70 40.80
C SER A 121 13.32 12.00 40.34
N ARG A 122 13.97 12.75 39.45
CA ARG A 122 13.53 14.07 38.97
C ARG A 122 13.53 14.20 37.44
N GLY A 123 14.02 13.18 36.74
CA GLY A 123 14.29 13.23 35.31
C GLY A 123 15.49 14.12 34.96
N GLY A 124 15.68 14.36 33.67
CA GLY A 124 16.79 15.17 33.15
C GLY A 124 17.51 14.48 31.99
N THR A 125 18.67 15.01 31.60
CA THR A 125 19.47 14.47 30.49
C THR A 125 20.82 13.98 30.98
N ILE A 126 21.17 12.74 30.60
CA ILE A 126 22.53 12.24 30.55
C ILE A 126 23.06 12.56 29.17
N ARG A 127 24.11 13.37 29.12
CA ARG A 127 24.84 13.67 27.88
C ARG A 127 25.97 12.66 27.70
N GLN A 128 25.96 11.97 26.58
CA GLN A 128 27.07 11.14 26.12
C GLN A 128 27.83 11.96 25.07
N GLY A 129 29.03 12.45 25.40
CA GLY A 129 29.93 13.04 24.42
C GLY A 129 30.26 12.11 23.24
N ALA A 130 31.04 12.60 22.27
CA ALA A 130 31.60 11.73 21.23
C ALA A 130 32.54 10.66 21.85
N GLY A 131 32.49 9.45 21.33
CA GLY A 131 33.23 8.29 21.82
C GLY A 131 32.39 7.01 21.85
N VAL A 132 33.01 5.92 22.27
CA VAL A 132 32.39 4.59 22.34
C VAL A 132 32.06 4.24 23.79
N CYS A 133 30.78 4.02 24.07
CA CYS A 133 30.27 3.46 25.31
C CYS A 133 30.12 1.94 25.11
N TRP A 134 31.10 1.17 25.56
CA TRP A 134 31.01 -0.30 25.49
C TRP A 134 30.13 -0.81 26.61
N ILE A 135 28.95 -1.33 26.29
CA ILE A 135 28.01 -1.90 27.25
C ILE A 135 28.24 -3.42 27.29
N ASN A 136 28.76 -3.90 28.41
CA ASN A 136 29.04 -5.31 28.65
C ASN A 136 28.26 -5.90 29.85
N SER A 137 27.55 -5.04 30.60
CA SER A 137 26.55 -5.40 31.61
C SER A 137 25.24 -4.61 31.42
N PRO A 138 24.09 -5.09 31.94
CA PRO A 138 22.80 -4.40 31.76
C PRO A 138 22.71 -3.05 32.46
N VAL A 139 21.96 -2.10 31.88
CA VAL A 139 21.57 -0.83 32.51
C VAL A 139 20.06 -0.81 32.75
N ASN A 140 19.65 -0.61 33.99
CA ASN A 140 18.24 -0.51 34.37
C ASN A 140 17.76 0.94 34.25
N TRP A 141 16.83 1.19 33.32
CA TRP A 141 16.27 2.50 33.06
C TRP A 141 14.92 2.64 33.76
N THR A 142 14.95 3.01 35.04
CA THR A 142 13.78 3.04 35.95
C THR A 142 13.24 4.45 36.22
N GLY A 143 13.56 5.41 35.36
CA GLY A 143 13.19 6.82 35.54
C GLY A 143 13.02 7.53 34.20
N ALA A 144 12.29 8.65 34.19
CA ALA A 144 12.02 9.48 33.01
C ALA A 144 13.26 10.29 32.59
N VAL A 145 14.34 9.57 32.26
CA VAL A 145 15.66 10.12 31.95
C VAL A 145 15.90 10.05 30.44
N ARG A 146 16.47 11.12 29.89
CA ARG A 146 16.94 11.19 28.51
C ARG A 146 18.41 10.80 28.43
N LEU A 147 18.77 9.89 27.52
CA LEU A 147 20.15 9.69 27.08
C LEU A 147 20.33 10.39 25.72
N GLN A 148 21.24 11.36 25.65
CA GLN A 148 21.48 12.15 24.46
C GLN A 148 22.95 12.11 24.04
N GLY A 149 23.21 11.65 22.82
CA GLY A 149 24.52 11.71 22.20
C GLY A 149 24.80 13.03 21.48
N GLN A 150 25.94 13.08 20.79
CA GLN A 150 26.39 14.17 19.93
C GLN A 150 26.17 13.87 18.44
N GLY A 151 25.24 12.98 18.13
CA GLY A 151 24.98 12.47 16.79
C GLY A 151 25.91 11.33 16.41
N TRP A 152 25.85 10.94 15.16
CA TRP A 152 26.63 9.84 14.59
C TRP A 152 26.93 10.15 13.13
N ARG A 153 28.04 9.59 12.64
CA ARG A 153 28.35 9.57 11.21
C ARG A 153 27.94 8.23 10.65
N GLU A 154 27.20 8.26 9.54
CA GLU A 154 26.89 7.05 8.78
C GLU A 154 28.17 6.42 8.24
N SER A 155 28.49 5.21 8.70
CA SER A 155 29.58 4.39 8.19
C SER A 155 29.41 2.92 8.57
N ALA A 156 30.29 2.06 8.04
CA ALA A 156 30.34 0.62 8.32
C ALA A 156 31.12 0.27 9.60
N GLY A 157 31.47 1.25 10.44
CA GLY A 157 32.26 1.03 11.66
C GLY A 157 31.93 2.00 12.79
N LEU A 158 32.57 1.77 13.94
CA LEU A 158 32.52 2.67 15.10
C LEU A 158 33.33 3.93 14.79
N ASP A 159 32.65 4.98 14.34
CA ASP A 159 33.26 6.17 13.74
C ASP A 159 33.07 7.43 14.60
N THR A 160 33.07 8.61 13.98
CA THR A 160 32.73 9.88 14.66
C THR A 160 31.32 9.87 15.26
N GLY A 161 31.18 10.41 16.46
CA GLY A 161 29.90 10.58 17.16
C GLY A 161 29.80 9.79 18.46
N SER A 162 28.59 9.63 18.97
CA SER A 162 28.29 8.91 20.20
C SER A 162 27.82 7.49 19.87
N TRP A 163 28.65 6.52 20.22
CA TRP A 163 28.42 5.12 19.90
C TRP A 163 28.16 4.28 21.15
N ILE A 164 27.27 3.31 21.02
CA ILE A 164 27.08 2.21 21.96
C ILE A 164 27.61 0.95 21.28
N LYS A 165 28.59 0.31 21.88
CA LYS A 165 29.17 -0.96 21.43
C LYS A 165 28.65 -2.08 22.32
N ILE A 166 28.14 -3.16 21.73
CA ILE A 166 27.67 -4.34 22.47
C ILE A 166 28.34 -5.59 21.89
N THR A 167 29.00 -6.37 22.74
CA THR A 167 29.71 -7.60 22.33
C THR A 167 29.27 -8.83 23.12
N ASN A 168 28.52 -8.65 24.20
CA ASN A 168 28.00 -9.73 25.03
C ASN A 168 26.55 -10.05 24.63
N PRO A 169 26.27 -11.20 24.00
CA PRO A 169 24.92 -11.55 23.58
C PRO A 169 24.01 -11.99 24.73
N ALA A 170 24.51 -12.14 25.95
CA ALA A 170 23.71 -12.59 27.09
C ALA A 170 22.99 -11.46 27.84
N ILE A 171 23.23 -10.19 27.49
CA ILE A 171 22.68 -9.04 28.21
C ILE A 171 21.58 -8.35 27.42
N THR A 172 20.61 -7.81 28.15
CA THR A 172 19.72 -6.75 27.65
C THR A 172 20.37 -5.41 27.97
N PRO A 173 20.89 -4.65 26.99
CA PRO A 173 21.68 -3.45 27.26
C PRO A 173 20.90 -2.38 28.05
N PHE A 174 19.66 -2.10 27.65
CA PHE A 174 18.77 -1.17 28.35
C PHE A 174 17.45 -1.83 28.69
N ALA A 175 17.23 -2.09 29.99
CA ALA A 175 15.94 -2.54 30.50
C ALA A 175 15.10 -1.32 30.94
N VAL A 176 14.19 -0.87 30.08
CA VAL A 176 13.32 0.30 30.32
C VAL A 176 12.02 -0.17 30.96
N THR A 177 11.92 -0.08 32.28
CA THR A 177 10.89 -0.81 33.02
C THR A 177 10.03 0.07 33.91
N GLY A 178 8.75 -0.28 34.01
CA GLY A 178 7.81 0.27 34.98
C GLY A 178 7.36 1.70 34.70
N GLN A 179 6.30 2.11 35.40
CA GLN A 179 5.70 3.45 35.23
C GLN A 179 6.65 4.63 35.48
N PRO A 180 7.65 4.56 36.39
CA PRO A 180 8.58 5.66 36.57
C PRO A 180 9.44 5.99 35.33
N SER A 181 9.62 5.04 34.40
CA SER A 181 10.37 5.26 33.16
C SER A 181 9.56 5.93 32.04
N ARG A 182 8.26 6.20 32.27
CA ARG A 182 7.42 6.96 31.34
C ARG A 182 8.04 8.33 31.05
N GLY A 183 8.25 8.63 29.78
CA GLY A 183 8.88 9.85 29.31
C GLY A 183 10.39 9.71 29.07
N ALA A 184 10.97 8.53 29.28
CA ALA A 184 12.34 8.25 28.87
C ALA A 184 12.55 8.50 27.37
N GLU A 185 13.74 8.97 27.01
CA GLU A 185 14.10 9.31 25.63
C GLU A 185 15.54 8.89 25.33
N PHE A 186 15.76 8.32 24.15
CA PHE A 186 17.09 8.02 23.62
C PHE A 186 17.25 8.76 22.31
N ARG A 187 18.34 9.52 22.16
CA ARG A 187 18.52 10.33 20.97
C ARG A 187 19.95 10.56 20.55
N ASP A 188 20.12 10.78 19.26
CA ASP A 188 21.37 11.23 18.64
C ASP A 188 22.56 10.27 18.93
N ILE A 189 22.29 8.96 18.87
CA ILE A 189 23.23 7.87 19.23
C ILE A 189 23.21 6.77 18.16
N ALA A 190 24.38 6.19 17.91
CA ALA A 190 24.53 4.98 17.12
C ALA A 190 24.79 3.75 18.00
N VAL A 191 24.37 2.59 17.53
CA VAL A 191 24.56 1.29 18.20
C VAL A 191 25.21 0.33 17.23
N TRP A 192 26.20 -0.42 17.71
CA TRP A 192 26.87 -1.48 16.98
C TRP A 192 26.90 -2.76 17.81
N GLN A 193 26.60 -3.88 17.16
CA GLN A 193 26.72 -5.20 17.75
C GLN A 193 27.79 -6.02 17.03
N GLN A 194 28.58 -6.79 17.79
CA GLN A 194 29.54 -7.70 17.20
C GLN A 194 28.82 -8.90 16.58
N GLN A 195 29.00 -9.06 15.26
CA GLN A 195 28.43 -10.15 14.48
C GLN A 195 29.51 -11.14 14.05
N PRO A 196 29.14 -12.40 13.73
CA PRO A 196 30.12 -13.39 13.29
C PRO A 196 30.66 -13.02 11.92
N GLY A 197 31.94 -13.29 11.72
CA GLY A 197 32.58 -13.18 10.42
C GLY A 197 31.94 -14.10 9.37
N LEU A 198 32.22 -13.82 8.11
CA LEU A 198 31.68 -14.57 6.98
C LEU A 198 32.43 -15.90 6.80
N THR A 199 31.96 -16.98 7.43
CA THR A 199 32.52 -18.33 7.28
C THR A 199 31.58 -19.25 6.52
N GLY A 200 32.03 -19.85 5.41
CA GLY A 200 31.25 -20.81 4.63
C GLY A 200 30.23 -20.19 3.66
N THR A 201 29.26 -21.00 3.22
CA THR A 201 28.26 -20.65 2.18
C THR A 201 26.98 -20.03 2.74
N THR A 202 26.78 -20.07 4.06
CA THR A 202 25.62 -19.47 4.75
C THR A 202 26.10 -18.55 5.85
N TRP A 203 25.23 -17.67 6.33
CA TRP A 203 25.51 -16.78 7.45
C TRP A 203 24.24 -16.58 8.27
N ALA A 204 24.40 -16.41 9.57
CA ALA A 204 23.34 -16.02 10.50
C ALA A 204 23.94 -15.05 11.54
N PRO A 205 23.16 -14.08 12.04
CA PRO A 205 23.63 -13.15 13.06
C PRO A 205 23.84 -13.86 14.40
N THR A 206 24.68 -13.29 15.25
CA THR A 206 24.64 -13.60 16.67
C THR A 206 23.30 -13.12 17.23
N GLU A 207 22.63 -13.98 18.00
CA GLU A 207 21.35 -13.66 18.60
C GLU A 207 21.54 -12.80 19.86
N TYR A 208 21.32 -11.49 19.73
CA TYR A 208 21.26 -10.55 20.85
C TYR A 208 19.81 -10.30 21.29
N PRO A 209 19.55 -10.08 22.59
CA PRO A 209 18.35 -9.43 23.07
C PRO A 209 18.15 -8.05 22.41
N PRO A 210 16.94 -7.46 22.51
CA PRO A 210 16.70 -6.08 22.08
C PRO A 210 17.70 -5.12 22.74
N VAL A 211 18.22 -4.15 21.98
CA VAL A 211 19.07 -3.08 22.53
C VAL A 211 18.31 -2.35 23.64
N TRP A 212 17.05 -2.00 23.35
CA TRP A 212 16.12 -1.47 24.34
C TRP A 212 14.96 -2.45 24.51
N ASP A 213 14.78 -2.94 25.73
CA ASP A 213 13.62 -3.73 26.11
C ASP A 213 12.70 -2.89 27.01
N ILE A 214 11.58 -2.46 26.44
CA ILE A 214 10.58 -1.62 27.11
C ILE A 214 9.48 -2.52 27.65
N GLN A 215 9.31 -2.52 28.97
CA GLN A 215 8.40 -3.42 29.65
C GLN A 215 7.54 -2.67 30.68
N ASN A 216 6.22 -2.80 30.57
CA ASN A 216 5.26 -2.34 31.58
C ASN A 216 5.41 -0.83 31.93
N THR A 217 5.82 -0.02 30.96
CA THR A 217 5.94 1.43 31.17
C THR A 217 4.57 2.08 31.17
N LEU A 218 3.58 1.54 30.43
CA LEU A 218 2.21 2.06 30.37
C LEU A 218 2.16 3.57 30.04
N GLY A 219 3.15 4.09 29.30
CA GLY A 219 3.22 5.47 28.86
C GLY A 219 4.25 5.66 27.75
N ALA A 220 4.72 6.88 27.54
CA ALA A 220 5.58 7.21 26.39
C ALA A 220 7.03 6.76 26.60
N VAL A 221 7.66 6.17 25.58
CA VAL A 221 9.13 6.07 25.47
C VAL A 221 9.53 6.52 24.07
N LYS A 222 10.53 7.39 23.99
CA LYS A 222 10.86 8.15 22.79
C LYS A 222 12.23 7.79 22.22
N TYR A 223 12.31 7.73 20.91
CA TYR A 223 13.55 7.52 20.17
C TYR A 223 13.65 8.56 19.07
N SER A 224 14.81 9.21 18.96
CA SER A 224 15.01 10.22 17.93
C SER A 224 16.42 10.15 17.34
N ASN A 225 16.52 10.05 16.02
CA ASN A 225 17.80 10.03 15.32
C ASN A 225 18.76 8.92 15.83
N ILE A 226 18.29 7.67 15.74
CA ILE A 226 19.04 6.47 16.18
C ILE A 226 19.58 5.72 14.97
N TYR A 227 20.86 5.30 15.03
CA TYR A 227 21.48 4.45 14.01
C TYR A 227 21.82 3.07 14.55
N LEU A 228 21.40 2.01 13.85
CA LEU A 228 21.55 0.61 14.25
C LEU A 228 22.44 -0.14 13.26
N LEU A 229 23.75 -0.20 13.52
CA LEU A 229 24.73 -0.82 12.64
C LEU A 229 24.91 -2.30 12.98
N GLY A 230 24.31 -3.19 12.17
CA GLY A 230 24.44 -4.63 12.33
C GLY A 230 23.78 -5.17 13.61
N VAL A 231 22.64 -4.59 13.98
CA VAL A 231 21.93 -4.92 15.23
C VAL A 231 20.94 -6.06 14.99
N THR A 232 20.93 -7.06 15.86
CA THR A 232 19.99 -8.18 15.72
C THR A 232 18.57 -7.76 16.05
N ARG A 233 18.34 -7.13 17.22
CA ARG A 233 17.02 -6.63 17.65
C ARG A 233 17.18 -5.20 18.17
N GLY A 234 16.50 -4.23 17.56
CA GLY A 234 16.58 -2.83 17.95
C GLY A 234 15.79 -2.52 19.22
N ILE A 235 14.52 -2.16 19.05
CA ILE A 235 13.62 -1.74 20.12
C ILE A 235 12.53 -2.79 20.30
N ASN A 236 12.36 -3.32 21.50
CA ASN A 236 11.18 -4.09 21.88
C ASN A 236 10.27 -3.25 22.76
N ASN A 237 8.99 -3.22 22.42
CA ASN A 237 7.97 -2.48 23.13
C ASN A 237 6.84 -3.42 23.56
N PHE A 238 6.84 -3.80 24.83
CA PHE A 238 5.84 -4.68 25.42
C PHE A 238 5.08 -3.97 26.56
N ASN A 239 3.76 -3.96 26.45
CA ASN A 239 2.87 -3.36 27.46
C ASN A 239 3.28 -1.91 27.82
N SER A 240 3.74 -1.19 26.82
CA SER A 240 3.97 0.25 26.88
C SER A 240 2.71 0.95 26.40
N GLY A 241 2.40 2.10 27.00
CA GLY A 241 1.29 2.92 26.54
C GLY A 241 1.58 3.39 25.13
N ARG A 242 2.65 4.18 24.94
CA ARG A 242 2.98 4.88 23.69
C ARG A 242 4.45 4.65 23.31
N LEU A 243 4.69 4.00 22.18
CA LEU A 243 6.02 4.04 21.53
C LEU A 243 6.06 5.25 20.60
N ASP A 244 7.14 6.03 20.62
CA ASP A 244 7.35 7.17 19.72
C ASP A 244 8.76 7.10 19.13
N ILE A 245 8.86 6.73 17.85
CA ILE A 245 10.13 6.63 17.12
C ILE A 245 10.10 7.65 15.99
N ASP A 246 11.16 8.47 15.92
CA ASP A 246 11.26 9.54 14.93
C ASP A 246 12.69 9.67 14.39
N GLY A 247 13.01 8.94 13.31
CA GLY A 247 14.37 8.81 12.78
C GLY A 247 15.07 7.56 13.31
N LEU A 248 14.89 6.43 12.60
CA LEU A 248 15.55 5.17 12.91
C LEU A 248 16.24 4.63 11.64
N TYR A 249 17.55 4.52 11.70
CA TYR A 249 18.42 4.23 10.55
C TYR A 249 19.21 2.95 10.84
N GLY A 250 19.66 2.22 9.82
CA GLY A 250 20.65 1.15 10.03
C GLY A 250 20.42 -0.14 9.25
N GLN A 251 21.12 -1.20 9.65
CA GLN A 251 20.92 -2.56 9.14
C GLN A 251 20.61 -3.47 10.32
N VAL A 252 19.39 -4.00 10.33
CA VAL A 252 18.92 -4.89 11.40
C VAL A 252 18.64 -6.29 10.88
N TYR A 253 18.84 -7.29 11.75
CA TYR A 253 18.76 -8.69 11.34
C TYR A 253 17.43 -9.37 11.74
N ARG A 254 16.81 -9.04 12.87
CA ARG A 254 15.47 -9.56 13.21
C ARG A 254 14.42 -8.48 13.07
N TYR A 255 14.63 -7.38 13.79
CA TYR A 255 13.77 -6.22 13.68
C TYR A 255 14.39 -4.92 14.15
N GLY A 256 13.91 -3.82 13.58
CA GLY A 256 14.18 -2.47 14.04
C GLY A 256 13.35 -2.11 15.26
N ALA A 257 12.04 -2.36 15.16
CA ALA A 257 11.09 -2.21 16.26
C ALA A 257 10.11 -3.37 16.31
N SER A 258 9.82 -3.86 17.53
CA SER A 258 8.78 -4.84 17.83
C SER A 258 7.77 -4.22 18.77
N ILE A 259 6.48 -4.34 18.46
CA ILE A 259 5.38 -3.75 19.23
C ILE A 259 4.39 -4.84 19.61
N ASP A 260 4.21 -5.07 20.92
CA ASP A 260 3.19 -5.97 21.45
C ASP A 260 2.55 -5.42 22.73
N GLN A 261 1.30 -5.79 22.95
CA GLN A 261 0.45 -5.29 24.04
C GLN A 261 0.48 -3.75 24.19
N ALA A 262 0.68 -2.99 23.10
CA ALA A 262 0.76 -1.53 23.17
C ALA A 262 -0.64 -0.93 23.01
N GLN A 263 -1.27 -0.57 24.13
CA GLN A 263 -2.68 -0.22 24.15
C GLN A 263 -2.97 1.23 23.72
N ASP A 264 -1.98 2.12 23.65
CA ASP A 264 -2.16 3.54 23.31
C ASP A 264 -1.28 4.01 22.13
N LEU A 265 -1.83 4.03 20.91
CA LEU A 265 -1.31 4.80 19.75
C LEU A 265 0.23 4.83 19.57
N PRO A 266 0.89 3.70 19.25
CA PRO A 266 2.28 3.70 18.80
C PRO A 266 2.48 4.61 17.58
N ARG A 267 3.62 5.31 17.51
CA ARG A 267 4.03 6.13 16.37
C ARG A 267 5.45 5.76 15.98
N VAL A 268 5.62 5.36 14.73
CA VAL A 268 6.94 5.05 14.15
C VAL A 268 7.08 5.81 12.85
N ALA A 269 8.10 6.66 12.78
CA ALA A 269 8.28 7.61 11.70
C ALA A 269 9.74 7.70 11.25
N ARG A 270 9.92 7.96 9.95
CA ARG A 270 11.23 8.21 9.33
C ARG A 270 12.20 7.05 9.59
N VAL A 271 11.83 5.88 9.11
CA VAL A 271 12.65 4.68 9.17
C VAL A 271 13.40 4.54 7.85
N HIS A 272 14.70 4.26 7.93
CA HIS A 272 15.54 4.01 6.77
C HIS A 272 16.48 2.85 7.07
N PHE A 273 16.04 1.63 6.75
CA PHE A 273 16.90 0.46 6.86
C PHE A 273 17.55 0.13 5.53
N TRP A 274 18.88 0.26 5.49
CA TRP A 274 19.75 -0.04 4.35
C TRP A 274 20.79 -1.10 4.72
N THR A 275 21.48 -1.64 3.73
CA THR A 275 22.61 -2.58 3.86
C THR A 275 23.91 -1.92 4.38
N TYR A 276 23.80 -1.08 5.41
CA TYR A 276 24.89 -0.24 5.92
C TYR A 276 26.09 -1.00 6.50
N ALA A 277 25.85 -2.15 7.15
CA ALA A 277 26.91 -2.98 7.71
C ALA A 277 27.54 -3.89 6.64
N SER A 278 26.72 -4.48 5.77
CA SER A 278 27.20 -5.34 4.68
C SER A 278 26.11 -5.60 3.64
N SER A 279 26.51 -5.65 2.37
CA SER A 279 25.70 -6.12 1.24
C SER A 279 26.10 -7.53 0.77
N ASP A 280 26.78 -8.32 1.60
CA ASP A 280 27.18 -9.69 1.24
C ASP A 280 25.94 -10.56 0.94
N PRO A 281 25.89 -11.29 -0.19
CA PRO A 281 24.74 -12.10 -0.56
C PRO A 281 24.25 -13.08 0.51
N ARG A 282 25.14 -13.62 1.35
CA ARG A 282 24.77 -14.55 2.44
C ARG A 282 23.98 -13.85 3.54
N ILE A 283 24.36 -12.61 3.87
CA ILE A 283 23.65 -11.77 4.83
C ILE A 283 22.30 -11.36 4.27
N LEU A 284 22.25 -10.90 3.01
CA LEU A 284 21.00 -10.48 2.36
C LEU A 284 20.02 -11.64 2.21
N THR A 285 20.50 -12.85 1.85
CA THR A 285 19.67 -14.06 1.81
C THR A 285 19.02 -14.33 3.16
N TRP A 286 19.82 -14.23 4.24
CA TRP A 286 19.31 -14.45 5.58
C TRP A 286 18.30 -13.36 5.98
N GLN A 287 18.55 -12.08 5.67
CA GLN A 287 17.63 -10.98 5.98
C GLN A 287 16.29 -11.11 5.25
N LEU A 288 16.31 -11.48 3.97
CA LEU A 288 15.11 -11.72 3.16
C LEU A 288 14.21 -12.81 3.75
N ALA A 289 14.77 -13.75 4.51
CA ALA A 289 14.01 -14.82 5.16
C ALA A 289 13.63 -14.50 6.62
N ASN A 290 14.32 -13.59 7.30
CA ASN A 290 14.27 -13.48 8.77
C ASN A 290 14.12 -12.08 9.35
N SER A 291 14.26 -11.02 8.55
CA SER A 291 14.34 -9.63 9.05
C SER A 291 13.12 -8.80 8.66
N ASP A 292 12.42 -8.22 9.63
CA ASP A 292 11.33 -7.28 9.40
C ASP A 292 11.74 -5.90 9.92
N ALA A 293 11.57 -4.83 9.15
CA ALA A 293 11.87 -3.49 9.64
C ALA A 293 11.06 -3.15 10.90
N ILE A 294 9.75 -3.39 10.86
CA ILE A 294 8.83 -3.22 11.98
C ILE A 294 7.95 -4.46 12.13
N LEU A 295 7.97 -5.06 13.32
CA LEU A 295 7.10 -6.15 13.74
C LEU A 295 6.00 -5.61 14.66
N SER A 296 4.74 -5.87 14.32
CA SER A 296 3.57 -5.35 15.03
C SER A 296 2.60 -6.50 15.35
N ALA A 297 2.46 -6.81 16.64
CA ALA A 297 1.50 -7.76 17.18
C ALA A 297 0.33 -7.02 17.84
N ARG A 298 -0.02 -7.29 19.10
CA ARG A 298 -1.18 -6.64 19.73
C ARG A 298 -0.95 -5.14 19.92
N ASN A 299 -1.72 -4.31 19.22
CA ASN A 299 -1.87 -2.88 19.50
C ASN A 299 -3.11 -2.31 18.80
N ASP A 300 -3.54 -1.13 19.22
CA ASP A 300 -4.68 -0.41 18.62
C ASP A 300 -4.24 0.92 18.03
N ASN A 301 -4.65 1.16 16.78
CA ASN A 301 -4.46 2.40 16.05
C ASN A 301 -2.98 2.88 15.93
N PRO A 302 -2.00 2.01 15.60
CA PRO A 302 -0.62 2.48 15.41
C PRO A 302 -0.49 3.33 14.14
N PHE A 303 0.45 4.28 14.16
CA PHE A 303 0.82 5.12 13.03
C PHE A 303 2.23 4.79 12.54
N PHE A 304 2.35 4.45 11.27
CA PHE A 304 3.60 4.20 10.57
C PHE A 304 3.73 5.23 9.44
N ARG A 305 4.85 5.98 9.38
CA ARG A 305 5.05 6.95 8.30
C ARG A 305 6.50 7.03 7.82
N ASP A 306 6.66 7.21 6.52
CA ASP A 306 7.97 7.42 5.87
C ASP A 306 8.93 6.26 6.22
N ILE A 307 8.55 5.06 5.81
CA ILE A 307 9.27 3.82 6.11
C ILE A 307 9.94 3.32 4.83
N PHE A 308 11.27 3.29 4.83
CA PHE A 308 12.09 2.67 3.80
C PHE A 308 12.81 1.44 4.37
N ALA A 309 12.69 0.30 3.68
CA ALA A 309 13.40 -0.93 4.01
C ALA A 309 13.90 -1.61 2.74
N ILE A 310 15.20 -1.93 2.68
CA ILE A 310 15.80 -2.65 1.55
C ILE A 310 16.36 -4.02 1.91
N ALA A 311 16.12 -5.01 1.04
CA ALA A 311 16.66 -6.38 1.16
C ALA A 311 16.30 -7.08 2.49
N MET A 312 15.07 -6.86 2.94
CA MET A 312 14.50 -7.45 4.17
C MET A 312 13.32 -8.37 3.82
N ARG A 313 12.91 -9.23 4.76
CA ARG A 313 11.68 -10.00 4.61
C ARG A 313 10.48 -9.08 4.47
N SER A 314 10.36 -8.08 5.33
CA SER A 314 9.28 -7.09 5.18
C SER A 314 9.61 -5.70 5.70
N ALA A 315 8.94 -4.67 5.12
CA ALA A 315 8.97 -3.32 5.67
C ALA A 315 8.01 -3.20 6.87
N LEU A 316 6.81 -3.77 6.76
CA LEU A 316 5.87 -3.90 7.88
C LEU A 316 5.40 -5.35 8.00
N HIS A 317 5.49 -5.91 9.21
CA HIS A 317 4.96 -7.24 9.53
C HIS A 317 3.88 -7.14 10.61
N PHE A 318 2.66 -7.50 10.25
CA PHE A 318 1.53 -7.60 11.18
C PHE A 318 1.26 -9.06 11.55
N THR A 319 1.52 -9.40 12.80
CA THR A 319 1.42 -10.76 13.33
C THR A 319 0.45 -10.85 14.51
N SER A 320 0.38 -12.02 15.13
CA SER A 320 -0.37 -12.25 16.38
C SER A 320 0.56 -12.63 17.52
N SER A 321 0.15 -12.26 18.74
CA SER A 321 0.73 -12.74 19.99
C SER A 321 -0.38 -13.34 20.86
N ALA A 322 -0.01 -13.86 22.03
CA ALA A 322 -0.98 -14.26 23.05
C ALA A 322 -1.89 -13.11 23.50
N ASN A 323 -1.50 -11.86 23.25
CA ASN A 323 -2.25 -10.66 23.61
C ASN A 323 -3.22 -10.21 22.51
N GLY A 324 -3.11 -10.78 21.30
CA GLY A 324 -3.97 -10.49 20.15
C GLY A 324 -3.20 -9.95 18.94
N ILE A 325 -3.84 -9.07 18.18
CA ILE A 325 -3.39 -8.61 16.85
C ILE A 325 -3.36 -7.09 16.74
N THR A 326 -2.76 -6.60 15.65
CA THR A 326 -2.79 -5.17 15.30
C THR A 326 -4.16 -4.81 14.73
N ASN A 327 -4.79 -3.78 15.29
CA ASN A 327 -6.09 -3.32 14.86
C ASN A 327 -6.04 -1.85 14.42
N LYS A 328 -6.65 -1.54 13.27
CA LYS A 328 -6.80 -0.20 12.69
C LYS A 328 -5.47 0.54 12.50
N PHE A 329 -4.44 -0.15 12.01
CA PHE A 329 -3.18 0.53 11.69
C PHE A 329 -3.36 1.60 10.61
N GLN A 330 -2.52 2.63 10.66
CA GLN A 330 -2.44 3.68 9.65
C GLN A 330 -1.00 3.78 9.16
N ALA A 331 -0.77 3.46 7.89
CA ALA A 331 0.53 3.50 7.25
C ALA A 331 0.55 4.55 6.13
N VAL A 332 1.60 5.37 6.06
CA VAL A 332 1.76 6.41 5.03
C VAL A 332 3.19 6.39 4.49
N ASN A 333 3.36 6.39 3.16
CA ASN A 333 4.66 6.38 2.50
C ASN A 333 5.53 5.18 2.94
N ILE A 334 5.13 3.99 2.51
CA ILE A 334 5.87 2.76 2.74
C ILE A 334 6.60 2.39 1.45
N ASP A 335 7.91 2.18 1.54
CA ASP A 335 8.78 1.79 0.44
C ASP A 335 9.56 0.52 0.83
N GLY A 336 9.21 -0.59 0.18
CA GLY A 336 9.89 -1.86 0.31
C GLY A 336 10.72 -2.17 -0.94
N ASP A 337 11.97 -1.74 -0.97
CA ASP A 337 12.88 -2.01 -2.09
C ASP A 337 13.58 -3.36 -1.93
N LEU A 338 13.55 -4.21 -2.94
CA LEU A 338 14.15 -5.56 -2.90
C LEU A 338 13.66 -6.42 -1.71
N THR A 339 12.48 -6.14 -1.18
CA THR A 339 11.90 -6.86 -0.04
C THR A 339 11.13 -8.09 -0.51
N GLN A 340 11.06 -9.14 0.34
CA GLN A 340 10.15 -10.26 0.06
C GLN A 340 8.69 -9.80 0.14
N ALA A 341 8.32 -8.98 1.11
CA ALA A 341 7.01 -8.36 1.17
C ALA A 341 7.15 -6.88 1.51
N GLY A 342 6.49 -5.98 0.77
CA GLY A 342 6.35 -4.61 1.26
C GLY A 342 5.64 -4.61 2.62
N ILE A 343 4.48 -5.26 2.66
CA ILE A 343 3.70 -5.52 3.88
C ILE A 343 3.39 -7.01 3.97
N LEU A 344 3.70 -7.62 5.12
CA LEU A 344 3.36 -8.99 5.47
C LEU A 344 2.30 -9.00 6.57
N ILE A 345 1.24 -9.79 6.39
CA ILE A 345 0.18 -9.99 7.38
C ILE A 345 -0.03 -11.48 7.59
N ASP A 346 0.30 -11.98 8.78
CA ASP A 346 -0.02 -13.34 9.24
C ASP A 346 -0.84 -13.37 10.56
N GLY A 347 -1.17 -12.21 11.12
CA GLY A 347 -2.13 -12.06 12.22
C GLY A 347 -3.59 -12.08 11.76
N ASN A 348 -4.34 -13.11 12.16
CA ASN A 348 -5.77 -13.25 11.87
C ASN A 348 -6.59 -12.07 12.42
N GLY A 349 -7.46 -11.47 11.59
CA GLY A 349 -8.29 -10.34 12.00
C GLY A 349 -7.60 -8.97 11.96
N THR A 350 -6.36 -8.89 11.44
CA THR A 350 -5.65 -7.61 11.30
C THR A 350 -6.46 -6.63 10.45
N THR A 351 -6.54 -5.37 10.89
CA THR A 351 -7.22 -4.31 10.12
C THR A 351 -6.35 -3.06 10.01
N GLY A 352 -6.48 -2.33 8.89
CA GLY A 352 -5.79 -1.05 8.72
C GLY A 352 -5.87 -0.46 7.34
N GLN A 353 -5.16 0.65 7.15
CA GLN A 353 -5.11 1.39 5.90
C GLN A 353 -3.68 1.85 5.58
N VAL A 354 -3.37 1.90 4.29
CA VAL A 354 -2.09 2.33 3.75
C VAL A 354 -2.33 3.43 2.71
N THR A 355 -1.59 4.53 2.80
CA THR A 355 -1.52 5.58 1.78
C THR A 355 -0.11 5.60 1.22
N ASN A 356 0.06 5.37 -0.08
CA ASN A 356 1.33 5.21 -0.77
C ASN A 356 2.09 3.96 -0.30
N LEU A 357 1.98 2.89 -1.07
CA LEU A 357 2.80 1.68 -0.94
C LEU A 357 3.61 1.51 -2.23
N LEU A 358 4.93 1.66 -2.13
CA LEU A 358 5.88 1.35 -3.19
C LEU A 358 6.59 0.03 -2.88
N HIS A 359 6.72 -0.82 -3.88
CA HIS A 359 7.42 -2.09 -3.76
C HIS A 359 8.19 -2.41 -5.03
N GLN A 360 9.42 -2.86 -4.86
CA GLN A 360 10.26 -3.36 -5.93
C GLN A 360 10.74 -4.78 -5.62
N GLY A 361 10.19 -5.78 -6.30
CA GLY A 361 10.39 -7.21 -6.02
C GLY A 361 11.67 -7.85 -6.58
N ASN A 362 12.66 -7.06 -7.02
CA ASN A 362 13.94 -7.58 -7.50
C ASN A 362 14.70 -8.32 -6.40
N SER A 363 15.52 -9.31 -6.79
CA SER A 363 16.51 -9.87 -5.86
C SER A 363 17.70 -8.92 -5.72
N PRO A 364 18.19 -8.66 -4.49
CA PRO A 364 19.43 -7.93 -4.28
C PRO A 364 20.69 -8.74 -4.65
N ILE A 365 20.54 -10.03 -4.96
CA ILE A 365 21.64 -10.94 -5.26
C ILE A 365 21.68 -11.22 -6.76
N SER A 366 20.57 -11.71 -7.33
CA SER A 366 20.45 -11.96 -8.77
C SER A 366 19.01 -12.30 -9.16
N GLY A 367 18.53 -11.74 -10.28
CA GLY A 367 17.25 -12.14 -10.86
C GLY A 367 16.02 -11.67 -10.07
N SER A 368 15.06 -12.57 -9.89
CA SER A 368 13.80 -12.32 -9.20
C SER A 368 13.87 -12.79 -7.75
N GLN A 369 13.31 -12.02 -6.80
CA GLN A 369 13.28 -12.43 -5.39
C GLN A 369 12.14 -13.40 -5.15
N ALA A 370 12.45 -14.68 -4.92
CA ALA A 370 11.43 -15.73 -4.75
C ALA A 370 10.30 -15.34 -3.77
N GLY A 371 9.07 -15.39 -4.26
CA GLY A 371 7.85 -15.06 -3.53
C GLY A 371 7.65 -13.57 -3.25
N SER A 372 8.36 -12.66 -3.92
CA SER A 372 8.25 -11.22 -3.69
C SER A 372 6.90 -10.65 -4.10
N THR A 373 6.30 -9.81 -3.25
CA THR A 373 4.97 -9.23 -3.43
C THR A 373 4.84 -7.91 -2.64
N ALA A 374 4.02 -6.96 -3.08
CA ALA A 374 3.86 -5.70 -2.35
C ALA A 374 3.05 -5.89 -1.06
N LEU A 375 1.95 -6.66 -1.14
CA LEU A 375 1.09 -6.98 0.00
C LEU A 375 0.86 -8.50 0.07
N LYS A 376 1.36 -9.12 1.13
CA LYS A 376 1.16 -10.54 1.43
C LYS A 376 0.21 -10.71 2.61
N ILE A 377 -0.93 -11.35 2.38
CA ILE A 377 -1.90 -11.73 3.42
C ILE A 377 -1.92 -13.26 3.52
N ALA A 378 -1.22 -13.77 4.54
CA ALA A 378 -1.18 -15.18 4.91
C ALA A 378 -2.16 -15.54 6.04
N ALA A 379 -3.03 -14.59 6.41
CA ALA A 379 -4.00 -14.69 7.51
C ALA A 379 -5.45 -14.74 7.01
N ASN A 380 -6.35 -15.06 7.94
CA ASN A 380 -7.80 -15.05 7.74
C ASN A 380 -8.42 -13.77 8.31
N ASN A 381 -9.58 -13.37 7.76
CA ASN A 381 -10.42 -12.28 8.27
C ASN A 381 -9.71 -10.91 8.34
N VAL A 382 -8.71 -10.68 7.47
CA VAL A 382 -7.96 -9.43 7.38
C VAL A 382 -8.78 -8.39 6.61
N SER A 383 -8.79 -7.14 7.05
CA SER A 383 -9.42 -6.03 6.31
C SER A 383 -8.44 -4.88 6.11
N VAL A 384 -7.91 -4.73 4.90
CA VAL A 384 -6.89 -3.72 4.57
C VAL A 384 -7.28 -2.90 3.35
N GLN A 385 -7.01 -1.59 3.43
CA GLN A 385 -7.16 -0.64 2.34
C GLN A 385 -5.78 -0.13 1.92
N VAL A 386 -5.51 -0.07 0.62
CA VAL A 386 -4.28 0.48 0.06
C VAL A 386 -4.66 1.52 -0.98
N ASN A 387 -4.39 2.79 -0.69
CA ASN A 387 -4.49 3.87 -1.65
C ASN A 387 -3.10 4.20 -2.20
N ASN A 388 -2.98 4.34 -3.52
CA ASN A 388 -1.74 4.57 -4.26
C ASN A 388 -0.75 3.40 -4.10
N LEU A 389 -0.94 2.35 -4.88
CA LEU A 389 -0.03 1.20 -4.96
C LEU A 389 0.91 1.38 -6.16
N ASP A 390 2.22 1.29 -5.98
CA ASP A 390 3.19 1.07 -7.07
C ASP A 390 3.95 -0.22 -6.78
N SER A 391 3.66 -1.27 -7.53
CA SER A 391 4.35 -2.57 -7.41
C SER A 391 5.04 -2.90 -8.71
N ARG A 392 6.35 -3.11 -8.64
CA ARG A 392 7.18 -3.45 -9.79
C ARG A 392 8.00 -4.68 -9.55
N LEU A 393 8.21 -5.45 -10.61
CA LEU A 393 9.20 -6.52 -10.65
C LEU A 393 8.98 -7.62 -9.59
N ALA A 394 7.71 -7.85 -9.22
CA ALA A 394 7.33 -8.89 -8.26
C ALA A 394 7.52 -10.30 -8.85
N ASP A 395 8.00 -11.23 -8.04
CA ASP A 395 8.18 -12.63 -8.43
C ASP A 395 6.86 -13.36 -8.63
N VAL A 396 5.88 -13.01 -7.79
CA VAL A 396 4.48 -13.44 -7.88
C VAL A 396 3.60 -12.24 -8.27
N GLY A 397 2.40 -12.10 -7.71
CA GLY A 397 1.55 -10.91 -7.87
C GLY A 397 1.99 -9.73 -6.97
N ALA A 398 1.50 -8.53 -7.29
CA ALA A 398 1.58 -7.37 -6.42
C ALA A 398 0.83 -7.58 -5.10
N ILE A 399 -0.27 -8.35 -5.13
CA ILE A 399 -1.04 -8.71 -3.94
C ILE A 399 -1.19 -10.22 -3.93
N THR A 400 -0.85 -10.84 -2.81
CA THR A 400 -1.00 -12.28 -2.58
C THR A 400 -1.87 -12.52 -1.35
N VAL A 401 -2.97 -13.25 -1.50
CA VAL A 401 -3.89 -13.61 -0.40
C VAL A 401 -4.04 -15.14 -0.35
N THR A 402 -3.53 -15.78 0.70
CA THR A 402 -3.60 -17.24 0.87
C THR A 402 -4.58 -17.70 1.94
N GLY A 403 -5.05 -16.80 2.82
CA GLY A 403 -6.11 -17.10 3.78
C GLY A 403 -7.51 -16.80 3.24
N THR A 404 -8.51 -16.95 4.10
CA THR A 404 -9.95 -16.84 3.77
C THR A 404 -10.64 -15.71 4.55
N GLY A 405 -11.80 -15.27 4.06
CA GLY A 405 -12.59 -14.20 4.70
C GLY A 405 -11.94 -12.82 4.65
N ASN A 406 -10.95 -12.62 3.77
CA ASN A 406 -10.20 -11.37 3.70
C ASN A 406 -10.91 -10.31 2.86
N ARG A 407 -10.75 -9.05 3.22
CA ARG A 407 -11.22 -7.89 2.48
C ARG A 407 -10.06 -6.97 2.14
N VAL A 408 -9.77 -6.85 0.86
CA VAL A 408 -8.69 -6.01 0.34
C VAL A 408 -9.28 -4.96 -0.58
N GLN A 409 -8.98 -3.69 -0.32
CA GLN A 409 -9.37 -2.57 -1.17
C GLN A 409 -8.11 -1.89 -1.70
N VAL A 410 -8.07 -1.62 -3.00
CA VAL A 410 -6.93 -1.01 -3.69
C VAL A 410 -7.42 0.14 -4.56
N SER A 411 -6.81 1.31 -4.46
CA SER A 411 -7.12 2.44 -5.35
C SER A 411 -5.84 3.06 -5.92
N ASN A 412 -5.93 3.59 -7.14
CA ASN A 412 -4.84 4.33 -7.80
C ASN A 412 -3.55 3.49 -7.91
N GLY A 413 -3.67 2.29 -8.47
CA GLY A 413 -2.57 1.33 -8.55
C GLY A 413 -1.79 1.38 -9.86
N TYR A 414 -0.49 1.16 -9.81
CA TYR A 414 0.36 0.80 -10.93
C TYR A 414 1.05 -0.53 -10.60
N VAL A 415 0.74 -1.57 -11.37
CA VAL A 415 1.31 -2.90 -11.19
C VAL A 415 2.04 -3.30 -12.47
N ALA A 416 3.36 -3.48 -12.38
CA ALA A 416 4.19 -3.76 -13.53
C ALA A 416 5.12 -4.94 -13.33
N GLN A 417 5.33 -5.71 -14.40
CA GLN A 417 6.33 -6.78 -14.45
C GLN A 417 6.20 -7.78 -13.27
N TRP A 418 4.97 -8.23 -13.00
CA TRP A 418 4.69 -9.31 -12.05
C TRP A 418 4.97 -10.68 -12.69
N ASP A 419 4.84 -11.75 -11.90
CA ASP A 419 5.09 -13.14 -12.32
C ASP A 419 6.50 -13.35 -12.91
N ARG A 420 7.51 -12.70 -12.34
CA ARG A 420 8.90 -12.87 -12.81
C ARG A 420 9.44 -14.28 -12.60
N SER A 421 8.81 -15.07 -11.74
CA SER A 421 9.08 -16.51 -11.61
C SER A 421 8.63 -17.31 -12.84
N GLY A 422 7.73 -16.78 -13.67
CA GLY A 422 7.09 -17.52 -14.76
C GLY A 422 6.15 -18.63 -14.27
N ALA A 423 5.66 -18.53 -13.04
CA ALA A 423 4.80 -19.53 -12.42
C ALA A 423 3.31 -19.36 -12.79
N GLY A 424 2.99 -18.46 -13.72
CA GLY A 424 1.62 -18.19 -14.15
C GLY A 424 0.83 -17.43 -13.10
N LYS A 425 1.51 -16.60 -12.30
CA LYS A 425 0.88 -15.81 -11.24
C LYS A 425 0.10 -14.62 -11.80
N ASN A 426 -1.01 -14.33 -11.13
CA ASN A 426 -1.80 -13.14 -11.42
C ASN A 426 -1.19 -11.91 -10.76
N ALA A 427 -1.49 -10.72 -11.28
CA ALA A 427 -1.11 -9.47 -10.62
C ALA A 427 -1.72 -9.37 -9.21
N PHE A 428 -2.98 -9.80 -9.06
CA PHE A 428 -3.59 -10.10 -7.75
C PHE A 428 -3.84 -11.61 -7.65
N ASP A 429 -2.97 -12.29 -6.88
CA ASP A 429 -3.02 -13.73 -6.64
C ASP A 429 -3.88 -14.02 -5.39
N LEU A 430 -5.12 -14.44 -5.61
CA LEU A 430 -6.12 -14.61 -4.57
C LEU A 430 -6.54 -16.08 -4.48
N SER A 431 -6.39 -16.67 -3.30
CA SER A 431 -6.95 -17.98 -2.98
C SER A 431 -8.48 -17.94 -2.91
N ASP A 432 -9.12 -19.08 -3.19
CA ASP A 432 -10.56 -19.27 -3.01
C ASP A 432 -10.88 -19.38 -1.50
N GLY A 433 -11.88 -18.62 -1.04
CA GLY A 433 -12.39 -18.68 0.33
C GLY A 433 -13.14 -19.98 0.65
N GLY A 434 -13.38 -20.85 -0.34
CA GLY A 434 -14.04 -22.15 -0.22
C GLY A 434 -15.55 -22.08 0.00
N SER A 435 -16.09 -20.93 0.40
CA SER A 435 -17.53 -20.68 0.54
C SER A 435 -17.86 -19.18 0.48
N ALA A 436 -19.12 -18.84 0.21
CA ALA A 436 -19.58 -17.45 0.22
C ALA A 436 -19.43 -16.76 1.60
N ALA A 437 -19.55 -17.52 2.69
CA ALA A 437 -19.42 -16.98 4.05
C ALA A 437 -17.98 -16.58 4.41
N ASN A 438 -17.00 -17.27 3.81
CA ASN A 438 -15.57 -17.01 4.00
C ASN A 438 -14.93 -16.43 2.73
N ALA A 439 -15.73 -15.75 1.90
CA ALA A 439 -15.25 -15.27 0.62
C ALA A 439 -14.14 -14.24 0.79
N ASN A 440 -13.09 -14.37 -0.01
CA ASN A 440 -12.13 -13.28 -0.18
C ASN A 440 -12.77 -12.20 -1.06
N VAL A 441 -12.71 -10.95 -0.63
CA VAL A 441 -13.27 -9.79 -1.32
C VAL A 441 -12.12 -8.88 -1.74
N ILE A 442 -11.92 -8.71 -3.04
CA ILE A 442 -11.02 -7.71 -3.61
C ILE A 442 -11.86 -6.61 -4.26
N GLN A 443 -11.55 -5.36 -3.95
CA GLN A 443 -12.13 -4.18 -4.62
C GLN A 443 -10.98 -3.33 -5.12
N ALA A 444 -10.84 -3.21 -6.43
CA ALA A 444 -9.79 -2.40 -7.04
C ALA A 444 -10.39 -1.32 -7.95
N SER A 445 -9.89 -0.09 -7.83
CA SER A 445 -10.34 1.05 -8.63
C SER A 445 -9.15 1.84 -9.18
N ASN A 446 -9.20 2.26 -10.44
CA ASN A 446 -8.13 3.05 -11.07
C ASN A 446 -6.77 2.33 -10.97
N VAL A 447 -6.67 1.10 -11.49
CA VAL A 447 -5.43 0.30 -11.49
C VAL A 447 -4.93 0.09 -12.92
N GLU A 448 -3.70 0.50 -13.18
CA GLU A 448 -2.95 0.19 -14.40
C GLU A 448 -2.12 -1.08 -14.22
N PHE A 449 -2.29 -2.03 -15.13
CA PHE A 449 -1.46 -3.23 -15.24
C PHE A 449 -0.55 -3.11 -16.47
N ALA A 450 0.77 -3.08 -16.25
CA ALA A 450 1.79 -2.94 -17.27
C ALA A 450 2.72 -4.18 -17.30
N GLY A 451 2.33 -5.21 -18.05
CA GLY A 451 3.07 -6.48 -18.11
C GLY A 451 2.37 -7.54 -18.95
N GLY A 452 3.05 -8.67 -19.20
CA GLY A 452 2.59 -9.77 -20.06
C GLY A 452 1.85 -10.92 -19.37
N GLY A 453 1.52 -10.78 -18.07
CA GLY A 453 0.83 -11.82 -17.29
C GLY A 453 -0.70 -11.66 -17.28
N THR A 454 -1.40 -12.57 -16.58
CA THR A 454 -2.83 -12.41 -16.29
C THR A 454 -3.05 -11.38 -15.18
N ASN A 455 -3.99 -10.45 -15.37
CA ASN A 455 -4.20 -9.34 -14.43
C ASN A 455 -4.87 -9.83 -13.12
N VAL A 456 -6.08 -10.39 -13.21
CA VAL A 456 -6.87 -10.84 -12.05
C VAL A 456 -7.66 -12.08 -12.46
N VAL A 457 -7.11 -13.28 -12.29
CA VAL A 457 -7.84 -14.52 -12.60
C VAL A 457 -7.68 -15.56 -11.50
N PRO A 458 -8.62 -15.64 -10.56
CA PRO A 458 -8.72 -16.86 -9.77
C PRO A 458 -9.51 -17.89 -10.56
N THR A 459 -8.99 -19.11 -10.63
CA THR A 459 -9.84 -20.29 -10.77
C THR A 459 -10.60 -20.43 -9.45
N SER A 460 -11.85 -19.96 -9.34
CA SER A 460 -12.58 -20.06 -8.07
C SER A 460 -14.00 -20.60 -8.21
N SER A 461 -14.38 -21.39 -7.22
CA SER A 461 -15.75 -21.73 -6.86
C SER A 461 -16.39 -20.56 -6.10
N ALA A 462 -17.49 -20.77 -5.37
CA ALA A 462 -18.36 -19.71 -4.80
C ALA A 462 -17.71 -18.78 -3.73
N GLY A 463 -16.41 -18.90 -3.42
CA GLY A 463 -15.72 -18.21 -2.32
C GLY A 463 -14.86 -17.00 -2.68
N LEU A 464 -15.19 -16.28 -3.76
CA LEU A 464 -14.46 -15.08 -4.18
C LEU A 464 -15.40 -14.00 -4.72
N VAL A 465 -15.18 -12.75 -4.30
CA VAL A 465 -15.84 -11.56 -4.85
C VAL A 465 -14.79 -10.59 -5.37
N VAL A 466 -14.80 -10.34 -6.69
CA VAL A 466 -13.92 -9.38 -7.36
C VAL A 466 -14.74 -8.19 -7.86
N LYS A 467 -14.40 -6.98 -7.43
CA LYS A 467 -14.94 -5.73 -7.97
C LYS A 467 -13.82 -4.91 -8.58
N LEU A 468 -13.86 -4.68 -9.89
CA LEU A 468 -12.89 -3.85 -10.61
C LEU A 468 -13.62 -2.66 -11.24
N THR A 469 -13.11 -1.45 -11.05
CA THR A 469 -13.61 -0.21 -11.66
C THR A 469 -12.44 0.56 -12.27
N ASP A 470 -12.65 1.17 -13.44
CA ASP A 470 -11.66 2.03 -14.12
C ASP A 470 -10.25 1.42 -14.24
N PHE A 471 -10.14 0.18 -14.74
CA PHE A 471 -8.83 -0.46 -14.95
C PHE A 471 -8.29 -0.22 -16.35
N TYR A 472 -6.95 -0.26 -16.48
CA TYR A 472 -6.26 -0.10 -17.75
C TYR A 472 -5.14 -1.15 -17.89
N SER A 473 -4.94 -1.69 -19.09
CA SER A 473 -3.94 -2.73 -19.35
C SER A 473 -3.09 -2.34 -20.56
N ARG A 474 -1.76 -2.28 -20.39
CA ARG A 474 -0.77 -2.10 -21.48
C ARG A 474 0.01 -3.39 -21.71
N SER A 475 -0.64 -4.43 -22.22
CA SER A 475 0.07 -5.64 -22.67
C SER A 475 0.18 -5.65 -24.20
N GLY A 476 1.38 -5.94 -24.72
CA GLY A 476 1.65 -6.11 -26.16
C GLY A 476 1.02 -7.37 -26.76
N VAL A 477 0.50 -8.26 -25.92
CA VAL A 477 -0.38 -9.38 -26.29
C VAL A 477 -1.63 -9.23 -25.41
N PRO A 478 -2.67 -8.51 -25.87
CA PRO A 478 -3.87 -8.33 -25.08
C PRO A 478 -4.68 -9.63 -25.12
N THR A 479 -4.26 -10.68 -24.42
CA THR A 479 -5.17 -11.74 -23.97
C THR A 479 -5.96 -11.21 -22.78
N PHE A 480 -6.69 -10.12 -23.02
CA PHE A 480 -7.75 -9.69 -22.12
C PHE A 480 -8.97 -10.57 -22.37
N SER A 481 -8.90 -11.82 -21.92
CA SER A 481 -10.10 -12.55 -21.56
C SER A 481 -10.24 -12.38 -20.04
N PRO A 482 -11.09 -11.47 -19.55
CA PRO A 482 -11.67 -11.68 -18.23
C PRO A 482 -12.54 -12.93 -18.39
N ARG A 483 -11.91 -14.12 -18.37
CA ARG A 483 -12.61 -15.38 -18.27
C ARG A 483 -13.05 -15.48 -16.81
N LEU A 484 -14.00 -14.61 -16.44
CA LEU A 484 -14.72 -14.63 -15.18
C LEU A 484 -15.59 -15.88 -15.21
N THR A 485 -14.95 -17.01 -14.96
CA THR A 485 -15.57 -18.31 -14.90
C THR A 485 -16.16 -18.43 -13.51
N ALA A 486 -17.36 -17.88 -13.29
CA ALA A 486 -18.13 -18.15 -12.08
C ALA A 486 -18.68 -19.58 -12.19
N THR A 487 -17.91 -20.58 -11.76
CA THR A 487 -18.34 -21.99 -11.75
C THR A 487 -19.15 -22.38 -10.51
N GLY A 488 -19.42 -21.44 -9.60
CA GLY A 488 -20.25 -21.65 -8.41
C GLY A 488 -21.67 -21.13 -8.60
N SER A 489 -22.67 -21.89 -8.17
CA SER A 489 -24.12 -21.59 -8.23
C SER A 489 -24.58 -20.35 -7.43
N ALA A 490 -23.67 -19.54 -6.89
CA ALA A 490 -23.97 -18.40 -6.01
C ALA A 490 -23.03 -17.18 -6.14
N GLY A 491 -22.07 -17.16 -7.08
CA GLY A 491 -21.17 -16.01 -7.27
C GLY A 491 -21.76 -14.97 -8.23
N ALA A 492 -22.03 -13.75 -7.75
CA ALA A 492 -22.40 -12.63 -8.60
C ALA A 492 -21.13 -11.88 -9.07
N VAL A 493 -20.97 -11.74 -10.39
CA VAL A 493 -19.91 -10.94 -11.02
C VAL A 493 -20.55 -9.65 -11.53
N ASN A 494 -20.24 -8.51 -10.91
CA ASN A 494 -20.69 -7.20 -11.36
C ASN A 494 -19.52 -6.49 -12.05
N LEU A 495 -19.63 -6.28 -13.36
CA LEU A 495 -18.70 -5.43 -14.13
C LEU A 495 -19.38 -4.08 -14.35
N GLU A 496 -18.89 -3.05 -13.66
CA GLU A 496 -19.36 -1.67 -13.76
C GLU A 496 -18.23 -0.81 -14.35
N ALA A 497 -18.40 -0.31 -15.57
CA ALA A 497 -17.49 0.68 -16.16
C ALA A 497 -18.24 2.02 -16.25
N ASN A 498 -17.83 3.05 -15.50
CA ASN A 498 -18.44 4.39 -15.56
C ASN A 498 -19.97 4.40 -15.40
N GLY A 499 -20.53 3.57 -14.53
CA GLY A 499 -21.98 3.46 -14.33
C GLY A 499 -22.75 2.81 -15.49
N ARG A 500 -22.08 2.20 -16.47
CA ARG A 500 -22.68 1.39 -17.53
C ARG A 500 -22.08 -0.03 -17.53
N THR A 501 -22.96 -1.03 -17.49
CA THR A 501 -22.59 -2.42 -17.66
C THR A 501 -22.18 -2.66 -19.11
N VAL A 502 -20.92 -3.00 -19.36
CA VAL A 502 -20.43 -3.39 -20.69
C VAL A 502 -19.87 -4.80 -20.55
N LEU A 503 -20.66 -5.80 -20.94
CA LEU A 503 -20.22 -7.18 -21.06
C LEU A 503 -20.04 -7.50 -22.54
N SER A 504 -18.82 -7.87 -22.94
CA SER A 504 -18.54 -8.54 -24.21
C SER A 504 -18.14 -9.97 -23.89
N VAL A 505 -18.75 -10.95 -24.56
CA VAL A 505 -18.37 -12.36 -24.47
C VAL A 505 -17.97 -12.82 -25.86
N ASP A 506 -16.67 -12.94 -26.10
CA ASP A 506 -16.12 -13.64 -27.27
C ASP A 506 -15.94 -15.11 -26.89
N ASN A 507 -16.76 -16.00 -27.47
CA ASN A 507 -16.60 -17.44 -27.31
C ASN A 507 -16.47 -18.11 -28.68
N PRO A 508 -15.25 -18.40 -29.15
CA PRO A 508 -15.03 -18.99 -30.47
C PRO A 508 -15.40 -20.48 -30.57
N SER A 509 -15.86 -21.15 -29.49
CA SER A 509 -16.09 -22.60 -29.53
C SER A 509 -17.23 -23.17 -28.65
N GLY A 510 -18.24 -22.39 -28.26
CA GLY A 510 -19.42 -22.95 -27.59
C GLY A 510 -20.54 -21.97 -27.25
N ASP A 511 -21.65 -22.48 -26.74
CA ASP A 511 -22.80 -21.68 -26.30
C ASP A 511 -22.40 -20.76 -25.13
N SER A 512 -22.65 -19.46 -25.28
CA SER A 512 -22.49 -18.47 -24.21
C SER A 512 -23.86 -18.00 -23.73
N THR A 513 -24.18 -18.26 -22.47
CA THR A 513 -25.38 -17.73 -21.82
C THR A 513 -25.03 -16.43 -21.10
N ILE A 514 -25.64 -15.32 -21.52
CA ILE A 514 -25.58 -14.03 -20.83
C ILE A 514 -26.93 -13.80 -20.14
N LEU A 515 -26.97 -13.90 -18.80
CA LEU A 515 -28.16 -13.56 -18.01
C LEU A 515 -28.09 -12.09 -17.59
N MET A 516 -28.91 -11.23 -18.20
CA MET A 516 -29.08 -9.83 -17.77
C MET A 516 -30.45 -9.67 -17.11
N ARG A 517 -30.49 -9.16 -15.87
CA ARG A 517 -31.73 -8.78 -15.18
C ARG A 517 -31.75 -7.26 -15.00
N SER A 518 -32.75 -6.58 -15.55
CA SER A 518 -33.00 -5.17 -15.25
C SER A 518 -34.00 -5.06 -14.12
N GLY A 519 -33.69 -4.27 -13.09
CA GLY A 519 -34.63 -3.96 -12.01
C GLY A 519 -35.75 -3.01 -12.44
N THR A 520 -35.48 -2.01 -13.29
CA THR A 520 -36.45 -0.93 -13.61
C THR A 520 -36.12 -0.11 -14.87
N GLY A 521 -35.19 -0.52 -15.74
CA GLY A 521 -34.77 0.30 -16.90
C GLY A 521 -34.61 -0.53 -18.16
N GLY A 522 -35.18 -0.07 -19.27
CA GLY A 522 -35.06 -0.74 -20.57
C GLY A 522 -33.60 -1.04 -20.90
N MET A 523 -33.27 -2.32 -21.06
CA MET A 523 -31.95 -2.75 -21.53
C MET A 523 -31.98 -2.88 -23.05
N SER A 524 -30.95 -2.37 -23.72
CA SER A 524 -30.71 -2.61 -25.14
C SER A 524 -29.57 -3.63 -25.26
N LEU A 525 -29.84 -4.80 -25.84
CA LEU A 525 -28.83 -5.77 -26.22
C LEU A 525 -28.53 -5.59 -27.71
N ASN A 526 -27.31 -5.19 -28.06
CA ASN A 526 -26.86 -5.11 -29.44
C ASN A 526 -26.00 -6.35 -29.73
N VAL A 527 -26.50 -7.26 -30.57
CA VAL A 527 -25.75 -8.45 -30.99
C VAL A 527 -25.33 -8.27 -32.44
N GLN A 528 -24.03 -8.23 -32.68
CA GLN A 528 -23.44 -8.19 -34.03
C GLN A 528 -22.67 -9.48 -34.26
N SER A 529 -22.82 -10.06 -35.45
CA SER A 529 -21.95 -11.13 -35.92
C SER A 529 -21.03 -10.60 -37.01
N SER A 530 -19.75 -10.97 -36.94
CA SER A 530 -18.76 -10.76 -38.00
C SER A 530 -18.81 -11.85 -39.08
N THR A 531 -19.50 -12.97 -38.84
CA THR A 531 -19.67 -14.04 -39.83
C THR A 531 -20.97 -13.84 -40.62
N PRO A 532 -20.91 -13.90 -41.97
CA PRO A 532 -22.10 -14.08 -42.79
C PRO A 532 -22.81 -15.36 -42.35
N ASN A 533 -24.12 -15.29 -42.07
CA ASN A 533 -24.99 -16.40 -41.64
C ASN A 533 -24.95 -16.82 -40.16
N ALA A 534 -24.54 -15.95 -39.23
CA ALA A 534 -24.81 -16.24 -37.83
C ALA A 534 -26.32 -16.21 -37.54
N ASN A 535 -26.85 -17.34 -37.08
CA ASN A 535 -28.20 -17.40 -36.55
C ASN A 535 -28.23 -16.69 -35.19
N LEU A 536 -29.09 -15.70 -35.08
CA LEU A 536 -29.23 -14.89 -33.88
C LEU A 536 -30.60 -15.23 -33.28
N GLU A 537 -30.62 -16.23 -32.40
CA GLU A 537 -31.85 -16.71 -31.77
C GLU A 537 -32.05 -16.01 -30.42
N LEU A 538 -33.10 -15.19 -30.31
CA LEU A 538 -33.52 -14.57 -29.05
C LEU A 538 -34.78 -15.28 -28.57
N LYS A 539 -34.63 -16.18 -27.59
CA LYS A 539 -35.76 -16.86 -26.92
C LYS A 539 -36.12 -16.12 -25.62
N PRO A 540 -37.21 -15.32 -25.59
CA PRO A 540 -37.70 -14.80 -24.33
C PRO A 540 -38.17 -15.96 -23.45
N GLN A 541 -37.62 -16.10 -22.25
CA GLN A 541 -38.20 -16.98 -21.22
C GLN A 541 -39.21 -16.17 -20.39
N GLY A 542 -40.49 -16.55 -20.48
CA GLY A 542 -41.58 -15.98 -19.69
C GLY A 542 -42.75 -15.51 -20.55
N SER A 543 -43.98 -15.69 -20.04
CA SER A 543 -45.19 -15.18 -20.68
C SER A 543 -45.13 -13.66 -20.79
N GLY A 544 -45.01 -13.13 -22.01
CA GLY A 544 -45.04 -11.69 -22.30
C GLY A 544 -43.70 -11.04 -22.71
N GLY A 545 -42.61 -11.79 -22.90
CA GLY A 545 -41.38 -11.24 -23.44
C GLY A 545 -41.43 -11.06 -24.96
N SER A 546 -41.22 -9.85 -25.48
CA SER A 546 -41.01 -9.60 -26.92
C SER A 546 -39.53 -9.39 -27.22
N ALA A 547 -38.97 -10.16 -28.15
CA ALA A 547 -37.65 -9.89 -28.73
C ALA A 547 -37.84 -9.20 -30.09
N SER A 548 -37.22 -8.03 -30.28
CA SER A 548 -37.24 -7.31 -31.56
C SER A 548 -35.83 -7.34 -32.16
N LEU A 549 -35.70 -7.88 -33.38
CA LEU A 549 -34.48 -7.78 -34.17
C LEU A 549 -34.63 -6.63 -35.18
N TRP A 550 -33.72 -5.65 -35.08
CA TRP A 550 -33.50 -4.66 -36.13
C TRP A 550 -32.22 -5.02 -36.87
N SER A 551 -32.32 -5.34 -38.17
CA SER A 551 -31.16 -5.46 -39.04
C SER A 551 -31.18 -4.35 -40.09
N ALA A 552 -30.17 -3.48 -40.07
CA ALA A 552 -30.02 -2.41 -41.07
C ALA A 552 -29.43 -2.90 -42.41
N GLY A 553 -29.17 -4.20 -42.57
CA GLY A 553 -28.72 -4.80 -43.83
C GLY A 553 -29.11 -6.28 -43.80
N GLY A 554 -29.95 -6.70 -44.74
CA GLY A 554 -30.82 -7.85 -44.60
C GLY A 554 -30.15 -9.20 -44.29
N PRO A 555 -30.59 -9.85 -43.21
CA PRO A 555 -30.79 -11.29 -43.18
C PRO A 555 -32.30 -11.59 -43.19
N ALA A 556 -32.64 -12.78 -43.67
CA ALA A 556 -33.97 -13.34 -43.55
C ALA A 556 -34.32 -13.54 -42.07
N VAL A 557 -35.37 -12.87 -41.59
CA VAL A 557 -35.96 -13.13 -40.28
C VAL A 557 -36.69 -14.47 -40.36
N ARG A 558 -36.17 -15.51 -39.70
CA ARG A 558 -36.89 -16.77 -39.46
C ARG A 558 -37.52 -16.72 -38.07
N SER A 559 -38.84 -16.72 -38.03
CA SER A 559 -39.62 -16.92 -36.81
C SER A 559 -40.01 -18.40 -36.72
N GLY A 560 -39.46 -19.14 -35.76
CA GLY A 560 -39.97 -20.44 -35.38
C GLY A 560 -41.00 -20.28 -34.26
N SER A 561 -42.21 -20.83 -34.44
CA SER A 561 -43.19 -20.99 -33.36
C SER A 561 -43.16 -22.44 -32.84
N ASP A 562 -43.34 -22.60 -31.53
CA ASP A 562 -43.84 -23.87 -30.98
C ASP A 562 -45.37 -23.81 -30.87
N ALA A 563 -46.01 -24.95 -30.61
CA ALA A 563 -47.47 -25.11 -30.62
C ALA A 563 -48.23 -24.29 -29.57
N THR A 564 -47.56 -23.44 -28.77
CA THR A 564 -48.18 -22.68 -27.68
C THR A 564 -48.01 -21.16 -27.77
N ASN A 565 -47.28 -20.63 -28.76
CA ASN A 565 -47.10 -19.18 -28.92
C ASN A 565 -47.35 -18.72 -30.36
N ASP A 566 -48.30 -17.80 -30.53
CA ASP A 566 -48.52 -17.06 -31.78
C ASP A 566 -47.34 -16.11 -32.05
N SER A 567 -46.37 -16.58 -32.83
CA SER A 567 -45.30 -15.74 -33.37
C SER A 567 -45.81 -15.02 -34.63
N GLY A 568 -46.38 -13.83 -34.48
CA GLY A 568 -46.74 -12.97 -35.60
C GLY A 568 -45.53 -12.24 -36.17
N LEU A 569 -45.16 -12.48 -37.43
CA LEU A 569 -44.24 -11.61 -38.17
C LEU A 569 -44.99 -10.35 -38.62
N LEU A 570 -44.95 -9.28 -37.81
CA LEU A 570 -45.50 -7.98 -38.20
C LEU A 570 -44.51 -7.22 -39.09
N VAL A 571 -44.69 -7.29 -40.41
CA VAL A 571 -43.94 -6.45 -41.35
C VAL A 571 -44.71 -5.13 -41.59
N GLN A 572 -44.54 -4.15 -40.71
CA GLN A 572 -45.05 -2.80 -40.92
C GLN A 572 -44.00 -1.92 -41.61
N ARG A 573 -44.37 -1.33 -42.75
CA ARG A 573 -43.59 -0.30 -43.45
C ARG A 573 -44.47 0.93 -43.59
N SER A 574 -43.97 2.11 -43.26
CA SER A 574 -44.73 3.36 -43.43
C SER A 574 -44.94 3.69 -44.90
N GLN A 575 -44.02 3.28 -45.79
CA GLN A 575 -44.17 3.30 -47.25
C GLN A 575 -43.30 2.19 -47.90
N GLY A 576 -43.80 1.55 -48.96
CA GLY A 576 -43.06 0.58 -49.79
C GLY A 576 -43.66 -0.83 -49.86
N THR A 577 -43.36 -1.54 -50.95
CA THR A 577 -43.86 -2.90 -51.23
C THR A 577 -43.15 -3.93 -50.37
N VAL A 578 -43.89 -4.80 -49.68
CA VAL A 578 -43.32 -6.04 -49.10
C VAL A 578 -43.20 -7.05 -50.24
N LYS A 579 -41.97 -7.36 -50.65
CA LYS A 579 -41.69 -8.34 -51.71
C LYS A 579 -41.21 -9.63 -51.06
N LEU A 580 -42.04 -10.67 -51.11
CA LEU A 580 -41.63 -12.04 -50.79
C LEU A 580 -41.09 -12.64 -52.09
N ILE A 581 -39.76 -12.76 -52.19
CA ILE A 581 -39.11 -13.36 -53.36
C ILE A 581 -38.81 -14.83 -53.01
N PRO A 582 -39.41 -15.80 -53.69
CA PRO A 582 -38.96 -17.18 -53.59
C PRO A 582 -37.58 -17.33 -54.24
N GLU A 583 -36.60 -17.82 -53.50
CA GLU A 583 -35.33 -18.25 -54.07
C GLU A 583 -35.44 -19.75 -54.43
N GLY A 584 -35.58 -20.07 -55.72
CA GLY A 584 -35.61 -21.45 -56.22
C GLY A 584 -36.55 -21.67 -57.41
N ASN A 585 -36.15 -22.51 -58.36
CA ASN A 585 -36.82 -22.69 -59.66
C ASN A 585 -38.00 -23.68 -59.67
N ALA A 586 -38.77 -23.78 -58.58
CA ALA A 586 -40.00 -24.55 -58.57
C ALA A 586 -40.99 -24.03 -57.52
N ASN A 587 -42.19 -23.66 -57.99
CA ASN A 587 -43.42 -23.51 -57.21
C ASN A 587 -43.30 -22.78 -55.87
N ALA A 588 -43.31 -21.44 -55.91
CA ALA A 588 -43.51 -20.64 -54.72
C ALA A 588 -44.99 -20.59 -54.33
N SER A 589 -45.35 -21.09 -53.15
CA SER A 589 -46.66 -20.86 -52.53
C SER A 589 -46.53 -19.85 -51.38
N ILE A 590 -47.56 -19.03 -51.21
CA ILE A 590 -47.79 -18.26 -49.98
C ILE A 590 -49.05 -18.85 -49.37
N ASP A 591 -48.91 -19.70 -48.36
CA ASP A 591 -50.05 -20.25 -47.61
C ASP A 591 -50.45 -19.27 -46.50
N LEU A 592 -51.63 -18.68 -46.64
CA LEU A 592 -52.26 -17.84 -45.62
C LEU A 592 -53.34 -18.66 -44.91
N ASN A 593 -52.93 -19.51 -43.97
CA ASN A 593 -53.84 -20.32 -43.17
C ASN A 593 -54.04 -19.69 -41.79
N PRO A 594 -55.15 -18.98 -41.54
CA PRO A 594 -55.47 -18.52 -40.20
C PRO A 594 -55.66 -19.75 -39.29
N ALA A 595 -55.04 -19.75 -38.12
CA ALA A 595 -55.34 -20.76 -37.10
C ALA A 595 -56.77 -20.50 -36.58
N GLY A 596 -57.69 -21.45 -36.78
CA GLY A 596 -59.08 -21.36 -36.30
C GLY A 596 -60.06 -20.74 -37.32
N THR A 597 -61.09 -20.03 -36.84
CA THR A 597 -62.17 -19.43 -37.66
C THR A 597 -61.81 -18.06 -38.25
N GLY A 598 -60.53 -17.70 -38.27
CA GLY A 598 -60.07 -16.40 -38.76
C GLY A 598 -60.32 -16.22 -40.26
N THR A 599 -60.54 -14.98 -40.69
CA THR A 599 -60.73 -14.62 -42.10
C THR A 599 -59.48 -13.94 -42.63
N VAL A 600 -59.01 -14.30 -43.82
CA VAL A 600 -57.93 -13.57 -44.51
C VAL A 600 -58.53 -12.37 -45.24
N ASN A 601 -58.36 -11.17 -44.67
CA ASN A 601 -58.84 -9.93 -45.28
C ASN A 601 -57.73 -9.28 -46.13
N LEU A 602 -57.93 -9.23 -47.45
CA LEU A 602 -57.09 -8.47 -48.36
C LEU A 602 -57.67 -7.06 -48.52
N ASN A 603 -57.09 -6.06 -47.84
CA ASN A 603 -57.60 -4.68 -47.83
C ASN A 603 -57.53 -3.96 -49.19
N LYS A 604 -56.93 -4.58 -50.22
CA LYS A 604 -56.91 -4.08 -51.61
C LYS A 604 -57.05 -5.25 -52.59
N GLN A 605 -57.39 -4.92 -53.84
CA GLN A 605 -57.52 -5.89 -54.92
C GLN A 605 -56.23 -6.71 -55.08
N PRO A 606 -56.29 -8.06 -55.05
CA PRO A 606 -55.14 -8.89 -55.37
C PRO A 606 -54.76 -8.67 -56.84
N ARG A 607 -53.48 -8.42 -57.11
CA ARG A 607 -52.95 -8.29 -58.47
C ARG A 607 -52.18 -9.56 -58.83
N PHE A 608 -52.73 -10.34 -59.75
CA PHE A 608 -52.04 -11.49 -60.32
C PHE A 608 -51.23 -11.04 -61.53
N ASN A 609 -49.92 -11.28 -61.53
CA ASN A 609 -49.04 -10.96 -62.65
C ASN A 609 -48.68 -12.26 -63.37
N ALA A 610 -49.62 -12.78 -64.16
CA ALA A 610 -49.40 -13.96 -64.98
C ALA A 610 -49.02 -13.57 -66.41
N ASN A 611 -48.18 -14.35 -67.06
CA ASN A 611 -47.96 -14.22 -68.50
C ASN A 611 -49.22 -14.70 -69.22
N ASN A 612 -49.76 -13.88 -70.13
CA ASN A 612 -50.92 -14.26 -70.94
C ASN A 612 -50.60 -15.52 -71.74
N VAL A 613 -51.42 -16.56 -71.60
CA VAL A 613 -51.34 -17.76 -72.43
C VAL A 613 -52.56 -17.77 -73.34
N THR A 614 -52.37 -17.51 -74.63
CA THR A 614 -53.42 -17.67 -75.65
C THR A 614 -53.61 -19.16 -75.95
N GLY A 615 -54.47 -19.82 -75.17
CA GLY A 615 -54.93 -21.17 -75.44
C GLY A 615 -56.33 -21.17 -76.05
N SER A 616 -56.51 -21.81 -77.20
CA SER A 616 -57.80 -22.03 -77.85
C SER A 616 -58.57 -23.16 -77.14
N ALA A 617 -59.21 -22.85 -76.03
CA ALA A 617 -60.17 -23.75 -75.39
C ALA A 617 -61.58 -23.16 -75.46
N SER A 618 -62.49 -23.86 -76.14
CA SER A 618 -63.92 -23.55 -76.17
C SER A 618 -64.57 -24.06 -74.88
N ALA A 619 -64.50 -23.28 -73.81
CA ALA A 619 -65.40 -23.51 -72.69
C ALA A 619 -66.81 -23.04 -73.11
N ALA A 620 -67.80 -23.94 -73.08
CA ALA A 620 -69.21 -23.60 -73.25
C ALA A 620 -69.68 -22.80 -72.02
N LEU A 621 -69.33 -21.52 -71.99
CA LEU A 621 -69.77 -20.59 -70.96
C LEU A 621 -71.11 -20.00 -71.43
N GLY A 622 -72.11 -20.01 -70.55
CA GLY A 622 -73.46 -19.52 -70.85
C GLY A 622 -73.49 -18.08 -71.35
N ALA A 623 -74.58 -17.67 -72.01
CA ALA A 623 -74.75 -16.45 -72.81
C ALA A 623 -74.37 -15.10 -72.14
N ASN A 624 -74.11 -15.09 -70.83
CA ASN A 624 -73.65 -13.91 -70.09
C ASN A 624 -72.12 -13.85 -69.91
N SER A 625 -71.36 -14.77 -70.50
CA SER A 625 -69.90 -14.75 -70.47
C SER A 625 -69.32 -13.99 -71.67
N PRO A 626 -68.49 -12.94 -71.46
CA PRO A 626 -67.83 -12.22 -72.56
C PRO A 626 -66.78 -13.05 -73.31
N ALA A 627 -66.56 -14.32 -72.92
CA ALA A 627 -65.65 -15.27 -73.57
C ALA A 627 -66.12 -15.81 -74.93
N THR A 628 -67.25 -15.33 -75.47
CA THR A 628 -67.78 -15.77 -76.78
C THR A 628 -67.07 -15.12 -77.96
N VAL A 629 -66.14 -14.18 -77.74
CA VAL A 629 -65.30 -13.60 -78.80
C VAL A 629 -64.03 -14.44 -78.98
N PRO A 630 -63.88 -15.18 -80.10
CA PRO A 630 -62.65 -15.91 -80.38
C PRO A 630 -61.47 -14.94 -80.49
N GLY A 631 -60.48 -15.04 -79.59
CA GLY A 631 -59.22 -14.31 -79.68
C GLY A 631 -58.96 -13.24 -78.60
N ALA A 632 -59.88 -12.98 -77.67
CA ALA A 632 -59.59 -12.08 -76.55
C ALA A 632 -58.61 -12.74 -75.55
N PRO A 633 -57.51 -12.07 -75.14
CA PRO A 633 -56.58 -12.63 -74.16
C PRO A 633 -57.25 -12.67 -72.79
N TYR A 634 -57.32 -13.86 -72.21
CA TYR A 634 -57.75 -14.07 -70.83
C TYR A 634 -56.72 -14.97 -70.12
N THR A 635 -56.70 -14.92 -68.79
CA THR A 635 -55.97 -15.86 -67.94
C THR A 635 -56.96 -16.60 -67.06
N TRP A 636 -56.77 -17.90 -66.85
CA TRP A 636 -57.55 -18.65 -65.88
C TRP A 636 -56.97 -18.45 -64.48
N ILE A 637 -57.81 -18.03 -63.53
CA ILE A 637 -57.53 -18.19 -62.11
C ILE A 637 -58.15 -19.52 -61.69
N THR A 638 -57.32 -20.46 -61.30
CA THR A 638 -57.77 -21.74 -60.73
C THR A 638 -57.99 -21.55 -59.24
N ALA A 639 -59.21 -21.78 -58.77
CA ALA A 639 -59.55 -21.81 -57.35
C ALA A 639 -60.00 -23.22 -56.96
N LYS A 640 -59.76 -23.63 -55.72
CA LYS A 640 -60.34 -24.86 -55.17
C LYS A 640 -61.46 -24.46 -54.22
N ALA A 641 -62.68 -24.88 -54.48
CA ALA A 641 -63.81 -24.62 -53.60
C ALA A 641 -63.69 -25.42 -52.29
N SER A 642 -64.49 -25.06 -51.29
CA SER A 642 -64.46 -25.71 -49.98
C SER A 642 -64.82 -27.21 -50.02
N ASP A 643 -65.54 -27.64 -51.06
CA ASP A 643 -65.87 -29.06 -51.33
C ASP A 643 -64.73 -29.81 -52.05
N GLY A 644 -63.63 -29.14 -52.35
CA GLY A 644 -62.46 -29.68 -53.02
C GLY A 644 -62.53 -29.66 -54.55
N THR A 645 -63.62 -29.17 -55.14
CA THR A 645 -63.74 -29.02 -56.60
C THR A 645 -62.83 -27.92 -57.12
N ILE A 646 -62.31 -28.11 -58.34
CA ILE A 646 -61.52 -27.08 -59.02
C ILE A 646 -62.47 -26.20 -59.83
N VAL A 647 -62.47 -24.90 -59.54
CA VAL A 647 -63.22 -23.88 -60.25
C VAL A 647 -62.25 -23.05 -61.09
N TYR A 648 -62.58 -22.85 -62.36
CA TYR A 648 -61.82 -22.00 -63.26
C TYR A 648 -62.55 -20.67 -63.42
N ILE A 649 -61.91 -19.59 -63.00
CA ILE A 649 -62.44 -18.22 -63.10
C ILE A 649 -61.69 -17.54 -64.25
N PRO A 650 -62.38 -17.17 -65.34
CA PRO A 650 -61.73 -16.44 -66.42
C PRO A 650 -61.50 -14.99 -65.98
N ALA A 651 -60.26 -14.52 -66.08
CA ALA A 651 -59.87 -13.14 -65.84
C ALA A 651 -59.45 -12.49 -67.16
N TRP A 652 -60.28 -11.58 -67.65
CA TRP A 652 -60.03 -10.76 -68.83
C TRP A 652 -59.30 -9.47 -68.45
N ARG A 653 -58.59 -8.89 -69.42
CA ARG A 653 -57.91 -7.61 -69.25
C ARG A 653 -58.87 -6.43 -69.32
#